data_AF-A0AAW2WKG9-F1
#
_entry.id   AF-A0AAW2WKG9-F1
#
_cell.length_a   1.000
_cell.length_b   1.000
_cell.length_c   1.000
_cell.angle_alpha   90.00
_cell.angle_beta   90.00
_cell.angle_gamma   90.00
#
_symmetry.space_group_name_H-M   'P 1'
#
loop_
_entity.id
_entity.type
_entity.pdbx_description
1 polymer ?
#
loop_
_entity_poly.entity_id
_entity_poly.type
_entity_poly.pdbx_seq_one_letter_code
_entity_poly.pdbx_strand_id
1 'polypeptide(L)'
;MTNLIQLRKFCGAGSAAGWGRIDDSAVVKVYETLTGVKVEGKPHALNKESVLRSLPPEWPTDPINDIISLTQKSSKTLVVLDDDPTGTQTVHDIDVLTEWRIESLVAQFRKKPKCFFILTNSRAISSEKASALITEICRNLSAASKTVENTDYTVVLRGDSTLRGETEFAKDASFGYKSSNLREWVEEKTSGRIPASSIASISIQLLRKGGPGAVCELLCSLKKGSTCIVNAASERDMAVFAAGMIQAELKGKSFLCRSAASFVSARVGIIPKAPLLPSDLRISRKVEELLLQRGHALKQIEVSVDKIALKSVEEREEEINHTAEVADVYIKSGKDTLIMTSRQLVVGKTASESLEINFKVSSALVEIVRRISTRPRYILAKGGITSSDLATKALGAKQAKVVGQAMAGVPLWQLGPESRHPGVPYIVFPENGGYAVGAFNVYNLEGVEAVVAAAEEQDSPAILQVPITVHFDHGSVKQELLEILELGFDSLMVDGSHLPFEENVAYTKYISVLAHSKKLMVEAELGRLSGTEDDLTVEDYEARLTDVNQAHELIDATGIDALAVCVGNVHGKYPASGPNLRLDLLKDLYDLCLRKGVYLVLHGASGLSKDIIEECIKLGVRKFNVNTEVRRAYMDSLANTQKDLVHVMQSAKEAMKAVVAEDATLWLSWESTLTTPTVKSPVQSLVCSHFSLLLRYTADILYIGTTFVDLVEYFHELSAVALRVLRYISVISSSQIKSALFLRQQIHSCS
;
A
#
# COMPACT_ATOMS: atom_id res chain seq x y z
N MET A 1 -46.16 -2.03 41.51
CA MET A 1 -46.42 -1.67 40.11
C MET A 1 -45.29 -0.73 39.64
N THR A 2 -44.04 -1.22 39.57
CA THR A 2 -43.28 -1.72 38.39
C THR A 2 -42.93 -0.62 37.38
N ASN A 3 -41.77 0.06 37.47
CA ASN A 3 -40.40 -0.35 37.11
C ASN A 3 -40.20 -0.78 35.65
N LEU A 4 -39.41 0.00 34.91
CA LEU A 4 -38.36 -0.36 33.93
C LEU A 4 -38.37 0.61 32.73
N ILE A 5 -37.29 1.38 32.57
CA ILE A 5 -36.55 1.67 31.32
C ILE A 5 -35.61 2.85 31.65
N GLN A 6 -34.34 2.54 31.96
CA GLN A 6 -33.21 3.44 31.74
C GLN A 6 -31.92 2.62 31.87
N LEU A 7 -31.37 2.22 30.73
CA LEU A 7 -30.02 1.69 30.57
C LEU A 7 -29.54 2.19 29.22
N ARG A 8 -28.32 2.75 29.16
CA ARG A 8 -27.23 2.32 28.26
C ARG A 8 -25.99 3.24 28.37
N LYS A 9 -24.82 2.61 28.46
CA LYS A 9 -23.46 3.15 28.63
C LYS A 9 -22.76 3.23 27.26
N PHE A 10 -21.76 4.08 27.06
CA PHE A 10 -21.02 4.18 25.79
C PHE A 10 -19.51 4.29 26.08
N CYS A 11 -18.69 3.51 25.35
CA CYS A 11 -17.23 3.61 25.34
C CYS A 11 -16.68 3.32 23.94
N GLY A 12 -15.90 4.25 23.34
CA GLY A 12 -15.29 4.11 22.02
C GLY A 12 -13.80 4.51 21.99
N ALA A 13 -13.08 4.00 20.97
CA ALA A 13 -11.65 4.17 20.71
C ALA A 13 -11.34 4.33 19.20
N GLY A 14 -10.24 5.01 18.84
CA GLY A 14 -9.82 5.24 17.45
C GLY A 14 -8.31 5.48 17.24
N SER A 15 -7.81 5.09 16.06
CA SER A 15 -6.45 5.32 15.51
C SER A 15 -6.54 5.77 14.02
N ALA A 16 -5.43 6.21 13.40
CA ALA A 16 -5.40 7.29 12.40
C ALA A 16 -4.85 7.03 10.97
N ALA A 17 -5.45 7.67 9.95
CA ALA A 17 -4.90 8.44 8.78
C ALA A 17 -6.07 8.76 7.80
N GLY A 18 -6.18 9.84 6.99
CA GLY A 18 -5.40 11.01 6.60
C GLY A 18 -6.35 12.10 6.03
N TRP A 19 -5.83 13.26 5.56
CA TRP A 19 -6.60 14.49 5.29
C TRP A 19 -6.64 14.88 3.80
N GLY A 20 -7.74 15.50 3.36
CA GLY A 20 -7.84 16.33 2.14
C GLY A 20 -7.68 17.83 2.47
N ARG A 21 -6.98 18.57 1.61
CA ARG A 21 -6.29 19.86 1.93
C ARG A 21 -6.86 21.09 1.19
N ILE A 22 -8.03 20.99 0.55
CA ILE A 22 -8.42 21.94 -0.52
C ILE A 22 -9.58 22.90 -0.17
N ASP A 23 -10.45 22.57 0.80
CA ASP A 23 -11.69 23.36 0.98
C ASP A 23 -11.56 24.65 1.82
N ASP A 24 -10.53 24.78 2.67
CA ASP A 24 -10.44 25.95 3.58
C ASP A 24 -9.71 27.16 2.97
N SER A 25 -9.03 26.99 1.82
CA SER A 25 -8.25 28.07 1.20
C SER A 25 -9.10 29.17 0.57
N ALA A 26 -10.35 28.87 0.20
CA ALA A 26 -11.27 29.83 -0.41
C ALA A 26 -11.98 30.72 0.63
N VAL A 27 -12.36 30.16 1.77
CA VAL A 27 -13.06 30.90 2.85
C VAL A 27 -12.11 31.87 3.56
N VAL A 28 -10.85 31.46 3.78
CA VAL A 28 -9.84 32.29 4.42
C VAL A 28 -9.47 33.50 3.55
N LYS A 29 -9.32 33.31 2.22
CA LYS A 29 -9.05 34.43 1.30
C LYS A 29 -10.18 35.47 1.27
N VAL A 30 -11.43 35.03 1.37
CA VAL A 30 -12.58 35.95 1.44
C VAL A 30 -12.57 36.74 2.74
N TYR A 31 -12.22 36.11 3.87
CA TYR A 31 -12.14 36.80 5.16
C TYR A 31 -10.94 37.76 5.27
N GLU A 32 -9.77 37.41 4.75
CA GLU A 32 -8.60 38.30 4.69
C GLU A 32 -8.88 39.52 3.80
N THR A 33 -9.61 39.32 2.69
CA THR A 33 -10.02 40.41 1.79
C THR A 33 -11.06 41.32 2.43
N LEU A 34 -11.97 40.79 3.24
CA LEU A 34 -13.03 41.56 3.90
C LEU A 34 -12.57 42.28 5.18
N THR A 35 -11.54 41.76 5.88
CA THR A 35 -11.16 42.26 7.22
C THR A 35 -9.78 42.90 7.29
N GLY A 36 -8.93 42.72 6.26
CA GLY A 36 -7.56 43.25 6.25
C GLY A 36 -6.60 42.56 7.24
N VAL A 37 -7.08 41.58 8.01
CA VAL A 37 -6.26 40.78 8.93
C VAL A 37 -5.66 39.62 8.14
N LYS A 38 -4.33 39.59 7.99
CA LYS A 38 -3.60 38.43 7.45
C LYS A 38 -3.47 37.37 8.54
N VAL A 39 -3.80 36.12 8.21
CA VAL A 39 -3.58 34.99 9.13
C VAL A 39 -2.18 34.44 8.86
N GLU A 40 -1.18 34.91 9.61
CA GLU A 40 0.15 34.31 9.58
C GLU A 40 0.20 33.05 10.45
N GLY A 41 0.48 31.91 9.81
CA GLY A 41 0.80 30.64 10.46
C GLY A 41 0.07 29.45 9.81
N LYS A 42 0.81 28.66 9.02
CA LYS A 42 0.37 27.28 8.72
C LYS A 42 0.29 26.55 10.07
N PRO A 43 -0.82 25.92 10.47
CA PRO A 43 -0.77 24.96 11.57
C PRO A 43 0.32 23.94 11.25
N HIS A 44 1.25 23.72 12.18
CA HIS A 44 2.33 22.77 11.98
C HIS A 44 1.71 21.41 11.64
N ALA A 45 1.94 20.93 10.41
CA ALA A 45 1.59 19.58 10.03
C ALA A 45 2.42 18.65 10.92
N LEU A 46 1.78 18.06 11.92
CA LEU A 46 2.41 17.11 12.81
C LEU A 46 2.78 15.86 12.01
N ASN A 47 4.08 15.57 11.92
CA ASN A 47 4.56 14.37 11.26
C ASN A 47 4.03 13.13 12.04
N LYS A 48 3.42 12.17 11.34
CA LYS A 48 2.81 10.98 11.95
C LYS A 48 3.84 10.19 12.76
N GLU A 49 5.03 9.95 12.22
CA GLU A 49 6.08 9.24 12.95
C GLU A 49 6.51 9.99 14.21
N SER A 50 6.64 11.31 14.15
CA SER A 50 6.99 12.19 15.29
C SER A 50 5.92 12.14 16.38
N VAL A 51 4.64 12.23 16.00
CA VAL A 51 3.53 12.09 16.95
C VAL A 51 3.52 10.71 17.58
N LEU A 52 3.66 9.64 16.79
CA LEU A 52 3.66 8.28 17.31
C LEU A 52 4.88 7.99 18.21
N ARG A 53 6.06 8.54 17.86
CA ARG A 53 7.28 8.46 18.68
C ARG A 53 7.19 9.28 19.96
N SER A 54 6.38 10.35 19.98
CA SER A 54 6.16 11.14 21.20
C SER A 54 5.30 10.42 22.25
N LEU A 55 4.58 9.37 21.84
CA LEU A 55 3.78 8.54 22.75
C LEU A 55 4.70 7.66 23.60
N PRO A 56 4.31 7.32 24.85
CA PRO A 56 5.01 6.30 25.63
C PRO A 56 5.17 5.01 24.82
N PRO A 57 6.23 4.22 25.01
CA PRO A 57 6.37 2.93 24.34
C PRO A 57 5.17 2.04 24.65
N GLU A 58 4.79 1.17 23.72
CA GLU A 58 3.69 0.23 23.91
C GLU A 58 3.88 -0.65 25.15
N TRP A 59 2.78 -1.13 25.72
CA TRP A 59 2.84 -2.08 26.84
C TRP A 59 3.71 -3.29 26.44
N PRO A 60 4.71 -3.67 27.27
CA PRO A 60 5.80 -4.53 26.83
C PRO A 60 5.37 -5.97 26.48
N THR A 61 4.23 -6.42 27.00
CA THR A 61 3.70 -7.77 26.76
C THR A 61 2.41 -7.76 25.97
N ASP A 62 2.17 -8.79 25.17
CA ASP A 62 0.88 -8.97 24.51
C ASP A 62 -0.14 -9.60 25.49
N PRO A 63 -1.20 -8.89 25.91
CA PRO A 63 -2.17 -9.46 26.84
C PRO A 63 -3.16 -10.41 26.15
N ILE A 64 -3.03 -10.75 24.87
CA ILE A 64 -4.00 -11.60 24.15
C ILE A 64 -4.20 -12.96 24.82
N ASN A 65 -3.12 -13.60 25.30
CA ASN A 65 -3.20 -14.88 26.01
C ASN A 65 -3.92 -14.73 27.36
N ASP A 66 -3.67 -13.63 28.06
CA ASP A 66 -4.37 -13.29 29.30
C ASP A 66 -5.86 -13.06 29.03
N ILE A 67 -6.21 -12.38 27.94
CA ILE A 67 -7.59 -12.16 27.52
C ILE A 67 -8.29 -13.49 27.23
N ILE A 68 -7.63 -14.42 26.54
CA ILE A 68 -8.19 -15.75 26.26
C ILE A 68 -8.52 -16.47 27.59
N SER A 69 -7.59 -16.45 28.54
CA SER A 69 -7.77 -17.05 29.87
C SER A 69 -8.87 -16.34 30.69
N LEU A 70 -8.86 -15.01 30.72
CA LEU A 70 -9.85 -14.20 31.44
C LEU A 70 -11.26 -14.36 30.85
N THR A 71 -11.38 -14.47 29.53
CA THR A 71 -12.66 -14.66 28.85
C THR A 71 -13.23 -16.04 29.15
N GLN A 72 -12.39 -17.08 29.21
CA GLN A 72 -12.80 -18.42 29.66
C GLN A 72 -13.32 -18.38 31.10
N LYS A 73 -12.64 -17.65 32.00
CA LYS A 73 -13.08 -17.48 33.40
C LYS A 73 -14.41 -16.72 33.52
N SER A 74 -14.59 -15.66 32.73
CA SER A 74 -15.79 -14.82 32.74
C SER A 74 -17.04 -15.58 32.27
N SER A 75 -16.90 -16.54 31.35
CA SER A 75 -18.00 -17.29 30.73
C SER A 75 -19.09 -16.43 30.06
N LYS A 76 -18.88 -15.10 29.95
CA LYS A 76 -19.80 -14.17 29.29
C LYS A 76 -19.65 -14.25 27.77
N THR A 77 -20.78 -14.35 27.08
CA THR A 77 -20.85 -14.23 25.62
C THR A 77 -20.78 -12.76 25.20
N LEU A 78 -19.96 -12.42 24.22
CA LEU A 78 -19.98 -11.09 23.60
C LEU A 78 -21.03 -11.07 22.48
N VAL A 79 -22.02 -10.19 22.58
CA VAL A 79 -23.04 -10.00 21.53
C VAL A 79 -22.79 -8.68 20.83
N VAL A 80 -22.42 -8.73 19.56
CA VAL A 80 -22.10 -7.55 18.76
C VAL A 80 -23.31 -7.18 17.90
N LEU A 81 -23.87 -5.99 18.11
CA LEU A 81 -24.90 -5.44 17.24
C LEU A 81 -24.22 -4.56 16.20
N ASP A 82 -24.24 -5.00 14.95
CA ASP A 82 -23.46 -4.41 13.87
C ASP A 82 -24.33 -3.62 12.91
N ASP A 83 -24.05 -2.33 12.77
CA ASP A 83 -24.80 -1.43 11.90
C ASP A 83 -24.47 -1.61 10.41
N ASP A 84 -23.35 -2.27 10.07
CA ASP A 84 -22.83 -2.50 8.72
C ASP A 84 -22.12 -3.88 8.61
N PRO A 85 -22.42 -4.71 7.60
CA PRO A 85 -21.79 -6.04 7.45
C PRO A 85 -20.25 -6.04 7.34
N THR A 86 -19.62 -4.92 6.97
CA THR A 86 -18.14 -4.79 6.94
C THR A 86 -17.51 -4.96 8.32
N GLY A 87 -18.30 -4.69 9.36
CA GLY A 87 -18.27 -5.21 10.72
C GLY A 87 -17.22 -6.21 11.12
N THR A 88 -17.33 -7.30 10.40
CA THR A 88 -16.78 -8.61 10.69
C THR A 88 -15.34 -8.77 10.23
N GLN A 89 -14.73 -7.72 9.66
CA GLN A 89 -13.40 -7.78 9.05
C GLN A 89 -12.29 -8.20 10.02
N THR A 90 -12.38 -7.94 11.32
CA THR A 90 -11.30 -8.26 12.29
C THR A 90 -11.47 -9.61 12.95
N VAL A 91 -12.53 -10.36 12.65
CA VAL A 91 -12.84 -11.63 13.32
C VAL A 91 -12.82 -12.81 12.35
N HIS A 92 -12.63 -14.01 12.89
CA HIS A 92 -12.79 -15.27 12.17
C HIS A 92 -13.38 -16.31 13.11
N ASP A 93 -13.98 -17.35 12.55
CA ASP A 93 -14.68 -18.41 13.27
C ASP A 93 -15.83 -17.91 14.18
N ILE A 94 -16.50 -16.83 13.77
CA ILE A 94 -17.62 -16.21 14.50
C ILE A 94 -18.92 -16.30 13.68
N ASP A 95 -20.02 -16.62 14.35
CA ASP A 95 -21.36 -16.61 13.75
C ASP A 95 -21.90 -15.18 13.62
N VAL A 96 -22.56 -14.90 12.50
CA VAL A 96 -23.29 -13.67 12.19
C VAL A 96 -24.75 -14.06 12.00
N LEU A 97 -25.63 -13.51 12.82
CA LEU A 97 -27.07 -13.62 12.66
C LEU A 97 -27.59 -12.40 11.93
N THR A 98 -28.56 -12.59 11.04
CA THR A 98 -29.25 -11.51 10.33
C THR A 98 -30.72 -11.39 10.78
N GLU A 99 -31.11 -12.20 11.77
CA GLU A 99 -32.39 -12.14 12.46
C GLU A 99 -32.19 -12.26 13.98
N TRP A 100 -33.17 -11.79 14.75
CA TRP A 100 -33.12 -11.70 16.22
C TRP A 100 -34.40 -12.21 16.89
N ARG A 101 -34.99 -13.27 16.33
CA ARG A 101 -36.08 -14.00 16.97
C ARG A 101 -35.58 -14.71 18.22
N ILE A 102 -36.42 -14.85 19.23
CA ILE A 102 -36.04 -15.46 20.52
C ILE A 102 -35.52 -16.89 20.29
N GLU A 103 -36.15 -17.66 19.40
CA GLU A 103 -35.77 -19.04 19.09
C GLU A 103 -34.36 -19.13 18.50
N SER A 104 -34.04 -18.24 17.55
CA SER A 104 -32.72 -18.18 16.91
C SER A 104 -31.64 -17.76 17.91
N LEU A 105 -31.94 -16.81 18.80
CA LEU A 105 -31.04 -16.39 19.86
C LEU A 105 -30.83 -17.48 20.93
N VAL A 106 -31.88 -18.22 21.30
CA VAL A 106 -31.78 -19.39 22.20
C VAL A 106 -30.91 -20.47 21.57
N ALA A 107 -31.11 -20.77 20.28
CA ALA A 107 -30.26 -21.72 19.55
C ALA A 107 -28.80 -21.27 19.55
N GLN A 108 -28.55 -19.96 19.38
CA GLN A 108 -27.20 -19.42 19.41
C GLN A 108 -26.56 -19.51 20.80
N PHE A 109 -27.26 -19.14 21.87
CA PHE A 109 -26.75 -19.25 23.24
C PHE A 109 -26.47 -20.71 23.65
N ARG A 110 -27.26 -21.68 23.17
CA ARG A 110 -27.02 -23.12 23.41
C ARG A 110 -25.69 -23.60 22.85
N LYS A 111 -25.15 -22.96 21.80
CA LYS A 111 -23.80 -23.26 21.26
C LYS A 111 -22.67 -22.81 22.19
N LYS A 112 -22.97 -22.04 23.25
CA LYS A 112 -22.01 -21.39 24.16
C LYS A 112 -20.91 -20.61 23.40
N PRO A 113 -21.29 -19.71 22.47
CA PRO A 113 -20.31 -18.98 21.67
C PRO A 113 -19.52 -18.00 22.56
N LYS A 114 -18.25 -17.79 22.25
CA LYS A 114 -17.47 -16.68 22.85
C LYS A 114 -18.02 -15.33 22.40
N CYS A 115 -18.40 -15.26 21.13
CA CYS A 115 -18.91 -14.07 20.48
C CYS A 115 -19.84 -14.46 19.32
N PHE A 116 -20.85 -13.64 19.05
CA PHE A 116 -21.59 -13.66 17.79
C PHE A 116 -22.09 -12.26 17.43
N PHE A 117 -22.27 -12.03 16.14
CA PHE A 117 -22.76 -10.78 15.58
C PHE A 117 -24.26 -10.88 15.31
N ILE A 118 -24.96 -9.76 15.43
CA ILE A 118 -26.31 -9.54 14.91
C ILE A 118 -26.21 -8.36 13.95
N LEU A 119 -26.38 -8.63 12.67
CA LEU A 119 -26.39 -7.62 11.63
C LEU A 119 -27.71 -6.85 11.67
N THR A 120 -27.68 -5.58 12.07
CA THR A 120 -28.86 -4.73 12.20
C THR A 120 -29.14 -3.91 10.96
N ASN A 121 -28.10 -3.62 10.15
CA ASN A 121 -28.15 -2.67 9.03
C ASN A 121 -28.76 -1.31 9.45
N SER A 122 -28.55 -0.91 10.72
CA SER A 122 -29.22 0.25 11.31
C SER A 122 -28.71 1.60 10.78
N ARG A 123 -27.64 1.60 9.96
CA ARG A 123 -27.11 2.80 9.30
C ARG A 123 -28.07 3.38 8.26
N ALA A 124 -28.92 2.55 7.66
CA ALA A 124 -29.84 2.94 6.59
C ALA A 124 -31.20 3.49 7.08
N ILE A 125 -31.40 3.66 8.40
CA ILE A 125 -32.69 4.05 9.00
C ILE A 125 -32.53 5.23 9.99
N SER A 126 -33.63 5.90 10.32
CA SER A 126 -33.61 7.06 11.23
C SER A 126 -33.20 6.67 12.66
N SER A 127 -32.72 7.65 13.43
CA SER A 127 -32.29 7.45 14.83
C SER A 127 -33.39 6.86 15.71
N GLU A 128 -34.65 7.25 15.50
CA GLU A 128 -35.81 6.74 16.23
C GLU A 128 -36.04 5.26 15.91
N LYS A 129 -36.00 4.90 14.62
CA LYS A 129 -36.16 3.52 14.15
C LYS A 129 -34.99 2.64 14.62
N ALA A 130 -33.76 3.13 14.52
CA ALA A 130 -32.58 2.45 15.03
C ALA A 130 -32.67 2.21 16.54
N SER A 131 -33.08 3.22 17.31
CA SER A 131 -33.26 3.11 18.76
C SER A 131 -34.33 2.08 19.13
N ALA A 132 -35.46 2.07 18.41
CA ALA A 132 -36.52 1.09 18.59
C ALA A 132 -36.02 -0.34 18.28
N LEU A 133 -35.33 -0.51 17.15
CA LEU A 133 -34.74 -1.78 16.71
C LEU A 133 -33.74 -2.34 17.74
N ILE A 134 -32.77 -1.54 18.17
CA ILE A 134 -31.76 -1.98 19.15
C ILE A 134 -32.43 -2.26 20.52
N THR A 135 -33.51 -1.57 20.86
CA THR A 135 -34.28 -1.86 22.07
C THR A 135 -35.00 -3.20 21.96
N GLU A 136 -35.64 -3.49 20.83
CA GLU A 136 -36.26 -4.78 20.52
C GLU A 136 -35.25 -5.93 20.60
N ILE A 137 -34.11 -5.80 19.91
CA ILE A 137 -33.05 -6.82 19.90
C ILE A 137 -32.60 -7.12 21.34
N CYS A 138 -32.38 -6.11 22.17
CA CYS A 138 -31.97 -6.34 23.56
C CYS A 138 -33.07 -6.93 24.45
N ARG A 139 -34.35 -6.63 24.19
CA ARG A 139 -35.46 -7.33 24.87
C ARG A 139 -35.44 -8.81 24.50
N ASN A 140 -35.28 -9.13 23.22
CA ASN A 140 -35.25 -10.52 22.73
C ASN A 140 -34.01 -11.26 23.24
N LEU A 141 -32.84 -10.62 23.29
CA LEU A 141 -31.63 -11.17 23.92
C LEU A 141 -31.86 -11.47 25.39
N SER A 142 -32.47 -10.56 26.14
CA SER A 142 -32.76 -10.78 27.56
C SER A 142 -33.80 -11.88 27.79
N ALA A 143 -34.77 -12.03 26.89
CA ALA A 143 -35.71 -13.14 26.92
C ALA A 143 -35.00 -14.47 26.63
N ALA A 144 -34.22 -14.53 25.56
CA ALA A 144 -33.50 -15.73 25.14
C ALA A 144 -32.45 -16.19 26.18
N SER A 145 -31.72 -15.24 26.80
CA SER A 145 -30.72 -15.57 27.82
C SER A 145 -31.33 -16.17 29.09
N LYS A 146 -32.59 -15.85 29.41
CA LYS A 146 -33.33 -16.45 30.54
C LYS A 146 -33.79 -17.88 30.25
N THR A 147 -33.92 -18.26 28.98
CA THR A 147 -34.32 -19.61 28.56
C THR A 147 -33.16 -20.60 28.57
N VAL A 148 -31.91 -20.12 28.52
CA VAL A 148 -30.71 -20.97 28.51
C VAL A 148 -29.96 -20.81 29.82
N GLU A 149 -29.88 -21.89 30.60
CA GLU A 149 -29.19 -21.88 31.91
C GLU A 149 -27.75 -21.38 31.82
N ASN A 150 -27.32 -20.63 32.83
CA ASN A 150 -25.97 -20.08 32.97
C ASN A 150 -25.51 -19.20 31.79
N THR A 151 -26.45 -18.48 31.16
CA THR A 151 -26.13 -17.52 30.10
C THR A 151 -25.97 -16.11 30.67
N ASP A 152 -24.78 -15.56 30.52
CA ASP A 152 -24.48 -14.14 30.77
C ASP A 152 -23.83 -13.53 29.52
N TYR A 153 -24.08 -12.25 29.26
CA TYR A 153 -23.64 -11.60 28.04
C TYR A 153 -23.33 -10.11 28.21
N THR A 154 -22.43 -9.61 27.37
CA THR A 154 -22.13 -8.18 27.23
C THR A 154 -22.47 -7.75 25.80
N VAL A 155 -23.12 -6.60 25.66
CA VAL A 155 -23.49 -6.05 24.35
C VAL A 155 -22.46 -5.01 23.90
N VAL A 156 -22.02 -5.14 22.65
CA VAL A 156 -21.22 -4.12 21.94
C VAL A 156 -22.07 -3.58 20.80
N LEU A 157 -22.28 -2.27 20.78
CA LEU A 157 -22.82 -1.57 19.62
C LEU A 157 -21.67 -1.26 18.68
N ARG A 158 -21.54 -1.98 17.57
CA ARG A 158 -20.53 -1.71 16.56
C ARG A 158 -21.05 -0.60 15.65
N GLY A 159 -20.20 0.40 15.44
CA GLY A 159 -20.38 1.42 14.42
C GLY A 159 -19.05 2.08 14.08
N ASP A 160 -19.05 3.01 13.13
CA ASP A 160 -17.82 3.73 12.76
C ASP A 160 -17.32 4.55 13.97
N SER A 161 -16.04 4.40 14.28
CA SER A 161 -15.39 5.06 15.42
C SER A 161 -14.34 6.09 15.00
N THR A 162 -14.14 6.28 13.69
CA THR A 162 -13.25 7.30 13.14
C THR A 162 -13.98 8.61 12.99
N LEU A 163 -14.24 9.27 14.12
CA LEU A 163 -14.84 10.60 14.15
C LEU A 163 -13.73 11.64 13.98
N ARG A 164 -13.65 12.22 12.79
CA ARG A 164 -12.80 13.37 12.45
C ARG A 164 -13.68 14.51 11.93
N GLY A 165 -13.90 15.53 12.76
CA GLY A 165 -14.79 16.67 12.47
C GLY A 165 -14.44 17.47 11.21
N GLU A 166 -13.27 17.20 10.64
CA GLU A 166 -12.69 17.90 9.49
C GLU A 166 -12.66 17.05 8.21
N THR A 167 -13.19 15.82 8.25
CA THR A 167 -13.27 14.93 7.08
C THR A 167 -14.56 15.13 6.29
N GLU A 168 -14.58 14.68 5.03
CA GLU A 168 -15.78 14.61 4.20
C GLU A 168 -16.93 13.84 4.90
N PHE A 169 -16.60 12.83 5.72
CA PHE A 169 -17.58 12.10 6.54
C PHE A 169 -18.24 12.97 7.63
N ALA A 170 -17.53 13.97 8.15
CA ALA A 170 -18.06 14.93 9.11
C ALA A 170 -18.99 15.98 8.45
N LYS A 171 -18.85 16.17 7.13
CA LYS A 171 -19.72 17.03 6.31
C LYS A 171 -20.95 16.29 5.76
N ASP A 172 -21.14 15.01 6.10
CA ASP A 172 -22.29 14.23 5.66
C ASP A 172 -23.61 14.90 6.06
N ALA A 173 -24.53 15.04 5.09
CA ALA A 173 -25.78 15.75 5.30
C ALA A 173 -26.73 15.07 6.31
N SER A 174 -26.55 13.76 6.56
CA SER A 174 -27.40 12.96 7.45
C SER A 174 -26.70 12.56 8.76
N PHE A 175 -25.38 12.37 8.73
CA PHE A 175 -24.57 11.82 9.83
C PHE A 175 -23.41 12.73 10.27
N GLY A 176 -23.29 13.93 9.70
CA GLY A 176 -22.20 14.85 9.96
C GLY A 176 -22.03 15.22 11.43
N TYR A 177 -20.83 15.61 11.80
CA TYR A 177 -20.43 15.95 13.18
C TYR A 177 -19.27 16.94 13.15
N LYS A 178 -19.11 17.77 14.19
CA LYS A 178 -18.13 18.86 14.16
C LYS A 178 -16.90 18.60 15.01
N SER A 179 -17.04 17.87 16.10
CA SER A 179 -15.89 17.63 17.00
C SER A 179 -15.14 16.33 16.68
N SER A 180 -13.81 16.45 16.60
CA SER A 180 -12.86 15.32 16.57
C SER A 180 -12.55 14.77 17.97
N ASN A 181 -12.84 15.54 19.02
CA ASN A 181 -12.69 15.08 20.41
C ASN A 181 -13.94 14.29 20.80
N LEU A 182 -13.78 13.00 21.07
CA LEU A 182 -14.93 12.13 21.38
C LEU A 182 -15.76 12.60 22.58
N ARG A 183 -15.18 13.35 23.53
CA ARG A 183 -15.94 13.90 24.66
C ARG A 183 -16.92 14.98 24.20
N GLU A 184 -16.42 15.93 23.43
CA GLU A 184 -17.22 17.00 22.83
C GLU A 184 -18.20 16.45 21.79
N TRP A 185 -17.80 15.42 21.03
CA TRP A 185 -18.70 14.72 20.12
C TRP A 185 -19.88 14.07 20.87
N VAL A 186 -19.64 13.43 22.02
CA VAL A 186 -20.73 12.90 22.85
C VAL A 186 -21.65 14.03 23.32
N GLU A 187 -21.09 15.17 23.75
CA GLU A 187 -21.89 16.33 24.15
C GLU A 187 -22.73 16.86 22.98
N GLU A 188 -22.14 16.99 21.79
CA GLU A 188 -22.81 17.37 20.54
C GLU A 188 -23.99 16.42 20.24
N LYS A 189 -23.73 15.11 20.16
CA LYS A 189 -24.74 14.10 19.81
C LYS A 189 -25.79 13.87 20.87
N THR A 190 -25.51 14.29 22.11
CA THR A 190 -26.49 14.23 23.19
C THR A 190 -27.23 15.54 23.39
N SER A 191 -26.92 16.57 22.59
CA SER A 191 -27.47 17.93 22.72
C SER A 191 -27.26 18.49 24.13
N GLY A 192 -26.04 18.34 24.67
CA GLY A 192 -25.66 18.84 25.99
C GLY A 192 -26.09 17.98 27.18
N ARG A 193 -26.87 16.90 26.97
CA ARG A 193 -27.32 16.05 28.08
C ARG A 193 -26.18 15.33 28.81
N ILE A 194 -25.07 15.06 28.12
CA ILE A 194 -23.84 14.53 28.72
C ILE A 194 -22.72 15.55 28.47
N PRO A 195 -22.38 16.39 29.46
CA PRO A 195 -21.33 17.40 29.30
C PRO A 195 -19.96 16.76 29.10
N ALA A 196 -19.13 17.28 28.19
CA ALA A 196 -17.79 16.72 27.89
C ALA A 196 -16.90 16.63 29.14
N SER A 197 -17.05 17.57 30.08
CA SER A 197 -16.33 17.61 31.36
C SER A 197 -16.68 16.45 32.31
N SER A 198 -17.85 15.83 32.15
CA SER A 198 -18.31 14.70 32.96
C SER A 198 -17.80 13.34 32.44
N ILE A 199 -17.16 13.32 31.26
CA ILE A 199 -16.78 12.09 30.56
C ILE A 199 -15.36 11.67 30.98
N ALA A 200 -15.26 10.50 31.60
CA ALA A 200 -13.98 9.90 31.95
C ALA A 200 -13.17 9.57 30.68
N SER A 201 -11.84 9.52 30.80
CA SER A 201 -10.96 9.13 29.69
C SER A 201 -9.87 8.21 30.19
N ILE A 202 -9.67 7.10 29.48
CA ILE A 202 -8.51 6.24 29.61
C ILE A 202 -7.46 6.79 28.66
N SER A 203 -6.44 7.43 29.23
CA SER A 203 -5.35 8.02 28.46
C SER A 203 -4.41 6.95 27.92
N ILE A 204 -3.67 7.30 26.87
CA ILE A 204 -2.64 6.41 26.33
C ILE A 204 -1.52 6.15 27.35
N GLN A 205 -1.24 7.11 28.24
CA GLN A 205 -0.29 6.96 29.34
C GLN A 205 -0.78 5.90 30.32
N LEU A 206 -2.08 5.87 30.67
CA LEU A 206 -2.62 4.86 31.56
C LEU A 206 -2.51 3.46 30.95
N LEU A 207 -2.80 3.32 29.66
CA LEU A 207 -2.68 2.04 28.95
C LEU A 207 -1.23 1.56 28.90
N ARG A 208 -0.31 2.43 28.48
CA ARG A 208 1.07 2.05 28.20
C ARG A 208 1.99 2.00 29.42
N LYS A 209 1.68 2.74 30.49
CA LYS A 209 2.47 2.73 31.75
C LYS A 209 1.77 2.00 32.90
N GLY A 210 0.44 2.02 32.96
CA GLY A 210 -0.33 1.38 34.03
C GLY A 210 -0.84 -0.02 33.69
N GLY A 211 -1.00 -0.33 32.40
CA GLY A 211 -1.41 -1.65 31.94
C GLY A 211 -2.84 -2.05 32.33
N PRO A 212 -3.19 -3.36 32.19
CA PRO A 212 -4.55 -3.86 32.44
C PRO A 212 -5.06 -3.60 33.88
N GLY A 213 -4.17 -3.68 34.87
CA GLY A 213 -4.53 -3.48 36.29
C GLY A 213 -5.00 -2.06 36.56
N ALA A 214 -4.26 -1.05 36.10
CA ALA A 214 -4.64 0.36 36.28
C ALA A 214 -5.93 0.70 35.52
N VAL A 215 -6.14 0.12 34.34
CA VAL A 215 -7.41 0.21 33.61
C VAL A 215 -8.56 -0.37 34.44
N CYS A 216 -8.37 -1.56 35.02
CA CYS A 216 -9.38 -2.20 35.88
C CYS A 216 -9.74 -1.31 37.08
N GLU A 217 -8.75 -0.73 37.75
CA GLU A 217 -8.94 0.14 38.91
C GLU A 217 -9.73 1.41 38.54
N LEU A 218 -9.35 2.07 37.45
CA LEU A 218 -10.08 3.24 36.97
C LEU A 218 -11.53 2.88 36.64
N LEU A 219 -11.76 1.81 35.87
CA LEU A 219 -13.13 1.38 35.54
C LEU A 219 -13.93 1.00 36.80
N CYS A 220 -13.27 0.47 37.83
CA CYS A 220 -13.91 0.15 39.10
C CYS A 220 -14.26 1.39 39.92
N SER A 221 -13.51 2.49 39.81
CA SER A 221 -13.79 3.73 40.52
C SER A 221 -14.95 4.53 39.91
N LEU A 222 -15.27 4.32 38.63
CA LEU A 222 -16.38 4.98 37.97
C LEU A 222 -17.74 4.62 38.58
N LYS A 223 -18.59 5.64 38.73
CA LYS A 223 -19.97 5.51 39.20
C LYS A 223 -20.84 4.88 38.10
N LYS A 224 -21.93 4.23 38.51
CA LYS A 224 -22.92 3.69 37.56
C LYS A 224 -23.51 4.85 36.75
N GLY A 225 -23.47 4.74 35.42
CA GLY A 225 -23.98 5.75 34.50
C GLY A 225 -22.91 6.67 33.93
N SER A 226 -21.66 6.59 34.38
CA SER A 226 -20.55 7.34 33.77
C SER A 226 -20.26 6.90 32.33
N THR A 227 -19.95 7.87 31.48
CA THR A 227 -19.41 7.65 30.13
C THR A 227 -17.88 7.70 30.18
N CYS A 228 -17.20 6.83 29.44
CA CYS A 228 -15.75 6.77 29.39
C CYS A 228 -15.26 6.63 27.95
N ILE A 229 -14.29 7.46 27.55
CA ILE A 229 -13.60 7.37 26.26
C ILE A 229 -12.28 6.63 26.43
N VAL A 230 -11.86 5.88 25.42
CA VAL A 230 -10.60 5.14 25.43
C VAL A 230 -9.73 5.63 24.30
N ASN A 231 -8.51 6.06 24.62
CA ASN A 231 -7.53 6.42 23.61
C ASN A 231 -6.76 5.17 23.19
N ALA A 232 -6.44 5.01 21.90
CA ALA A 232 -5.51 3.98 21.45
C ALA A 232 -4.84 4.38 20.15
N ALA A 233 -3.54 4.17 20.05
CA ALA A 233 -2.82 4.39 18.79
C ALA A 233 -2.49 3.06 18.09
N SER A 234 -2.57 1.93 18.79
CA SER A 234 -2.30 0.59 18.24
C SER A 234 -3.22 -0.51 18.80
N GLU A 235 -3.14 -1.69 18.19
CA GLU A 235 -3.86 -2.90 18.65
C GLU A 235 -3.41 -3.33 20.06
N ARG A 236 -2.14 -3.08 20.43
CA ARG A 236 -1.63 -3.35 21.79
C ARG A 236 -2.39 -2.53 22.84
N ASP A 237 -2.66 -1.27 22.57
CA ASP A 237 -3.43 -0.38 23.46
C ASP A 237 -4.87 -0.91 23.66
N MET A 238 -5.49 -1.41 22.59
CA MET A 238 -6.82 -2.03 22.63
C MET A 238 -6.84 -3.33 23.41
N ALA A 239 -5.82 -4.17 23.26
CA ALA A 239 -5.69 -5.41 24.01
C ALA A 239 -5.51 -5.12 25.52
N VAL A 240 -4.70 -4.13 25.89
CA VAL A 240 -4.54 -3.71 27.30
C VAL A 240 -5.86 -3.24 27.89
N PHE A 241 -6.60 -2.41 27.16
CA PHE A 241 -7.93 -1.95 27.58
C PHE A 241 -8.90 -3.14 27.77
N ALA A 242 -8.97 -4.03 26.79
CA ALA A 242 -9.83 -5.21 26.83
C ALA A 242 -9.54 -6.09 28.06
N ALA A 243 -8.27 -6.37 28.35
CA ALA A 243 -7.87 -7.14 29.52
C ALA A 243 -8.31 -6.46 30.84
N GLY A 244 -8.06 -5.17 31.00
CA GLY A 244 -8.47 -4.41 32.19
C GLY A 244 -10.00 -4.32 32.34
N MET A 245 -10.72 -4.22 31.24
CA MET A 245 -12.18 -4.26 31.23
C MET A 245 -12.73 -5.62 31.69
N ILE A 246 -12.18 -6.74 31.20
CA ILE A 246 -12.60 -8.08 31.65
C ILE A 246 -12.33 -8.26 33.14
N GLN A 247 -11.18 -7.78 33.64
CA GLN A 247 -10.87 -7.80 35.07
C GLN A 247 -11.89 -6.99 35.89
N ALA A 248 -12.32 -5.83 35.40
CA ALA A 248 -13.38 -5.06 36.05
C ALA A 248 -14.75 -5.78 36.02
N GLU A 249 -15.06 -6.48 34.93
CA GLU A 249 -16.28 -7.30 34.84
C GLU A 249 -16.27 -8.46 35.84
N LEU A 250 -15.12 -9.13 36.03
CA LEU A 250 -14.95 -10.16 37.05
C LEU A 250 -15.11 -9.61 38.47
N LYS A 251 -14.88 -8.31 38.68
CA LYS A 251 -15.18 -7.58 39.93
C LYS A 251 -16.63 -7.09 40.02
N GLY A 252 -17.52 -7.57 39.15
CA GLY A 252 -18.95 -7.28 39.17
C GLY A 252 -19.36 -5.99 38.43
N LYS A 253 -18.45 -5.34 37.70
CA LYS A 253 -18.82 -4.22 36.83
C LYS A 253 -19.53 -4.74 35.57
N SER A 254 -20.39 -3.91 35.01
CA SER A 254 -21.04 -4.16 33.73
C SER A 254 -20.79 -2.99 32.81
N PHE A 255 -20.74 -3.24 31.50
CA PHE A 255 -20.48 -2.19 30.52
C PHE A 255 -21.41 -2.36 29.32
N LEU A 256 -21.67 -1.25 28.64
CA LEU A 256 -22.14 -1.26 27.27
C LEU A 256 -21.10 -0.49 26.46
N CYS A 257 -20.62 -1.11 25.40
CA CYS A 257 -19.55 -0.55 24.58
C CYS A 257 -20.13 -0.02 23.27
N ARG A 258 -19.54 1.05 22.74
CA ARG A 258 -19.72 1.45 21.35
C ARG A 258 -18.35 1.59 20.70
N SER A 259 -17.99 0.65 19.84
CA SER A 259 -16.64 0.63 19.28
C SER A 259 -16.63 0.22 17.81
N ALA A 260 -15.47 0.36 17.18
CA ALA A 260 -15.22 -0.25 15.88
C ALA A 260 -14.72 -1.71 16.03
N ALA A 261 -14.35 -2.30 14.90
CA ALA A 261 -14.04 -3.72 14.77
C ALA A 261 -12.82 -4.18 15.61
N SER A 262 -11.79 -3.33 15.80
CA SER A 262 -10.55 -3.70 16.52
C SER A 262 -10.79 -4.05 17.99
N PHE A 263 -11.73 -3.37 18.66
CA PHE A 263 -12.08 -3.70 20.04
C PHE A 263 -12.74 -5.08 20.15
N VAL A 264 -13.54 -5.49 19.15
CA VAL A 264 -14.23 -6.79 19.19
C VAL A 264 -13.22 -7.92 19.13
N SER A 265 -12.26 -7.87 18.20
CA SER A 265 -11.19 -8.87 18.09
C SER A 265 -10.34 -8.92 19.35
N ALA A 266 -9.93 -7.76 19.88
CA ALA A 266 -9.17 -7.67 21.12
C ALA A 266 -9.96 -8.25 22.31
N ARG A 267 -11.24 -7.89 22.48
CA ARG A 267 -12.09 -8.32 23.60
C ARG A 267 -12.36 -9.82 23.64
N VAL A 268 -12.40 -10.48 22.48
CA VAL A 268 -12.66 -11.92 22.36
C VAL A 268 -11.37 -12.74 22.41
N GLY A 269 -10.21 -12.09 22.23
CA GLY A 269 -8.92 -12.78 22.12
C GLY A 269 -8.72 -13.44 20.76
N ILE A 270 -9.20 -12.80 19.68
CA ILE A 270 -8.98 -13.28 18.31
C ILE A 270 -7.52 -13.02 17.92
N ILE A 271 -6.84 -14.08 17.49
CA ILE A 271 -5.48 -13.99 16.95
C ILE A 271 -5.61 -13.73 15.44
N PRO A 272 -4.99 -12.66 14.89
CA PRO A 272 -5.03 -12.40 13.46
C PRO A 272 -4.54 -13.60 12.64
N LYS A 273 -5.25 -13.92 11.56
CA LYS A 273 -4.85 -14.91 10.57
C LYS A 273 -4.52 -14.21 9.26
N ALA A 274 -3.58 -14.77 8.49
CA ALA A 274 -3.34 -14.30 7.13
C ALA A 274 -4.62 -14.45 6.27
N PRO A 275 -4.77 -13.65 5.21
CA PRO A 275 -5.86 -13.82 4.25
C PRO A 275 -5.92 -15.26 3.74
N LEU A 276 -7.14 -15.77 3.59
CA LEU A 276 -7.40 -17.14 3.16
C LEU A 276 -7.01 -17.30 1.68
N LEU A 277 -6.28 -18.38 1.39
CA LEU A 277 -6.05 -18.82 0.02
C LEU A 277 -7.24 -19.63 -0.49
N PRO A 278 -7.45 -19.73 -1.81
CA PRO A 278 -8.51 -20.57 -2.38
C PRO A 278 -8.46 -22.03 -1.89
N SER A 279 -7.26 -22.55 -1.60
CA SER A 279 -7.04 -23.89 -1.03
C SER A 279 -7.58 -24.06 0.38
N ASP A 280 -7.66 -22.98 1.17
CA ASP A 280 -8.05 -23.01 2.58
C ASP A 280 -9.57 -23.15 2.77
N LEU A 281 -10.35 -22.86 1.71
CA LEU A 281 -11.82 -22.86 1.77
C LEU A 281 -12.44 -24.26 1.85
N ARG A 282 -11.64 -25.35 1.81
CA ARG A 282 -12.07 -26.77 1.93
C ARG A 282 -13.37 -27.09 1.17
N ILE A 283 -13.54 -26.49 -0.01
CA ILE A 283 -14.64 -26.80 -0.91
C ILE A 283 -14.15 -27.97 -1.77
N SER A 284 -14.91 -29.07 -1.78
CA SER A 284 -14.58 -30.38 -2.41
C SER A 284 -13.82 -30.28 -3.74
N ARG A 285 -12.99 -31.30 -4.05
CA ARG A 285 -12.24 -31.58 -5.30
C ARG A 285 -12.78 -31.00 -6.62
N LYS A 286 -14.09 -30.80 -6.76
CA LYS A 286 -14.74 -30.08 -7.87
C LYS A 286 -14.26 -28.62 -8.07
N VAL A 287 -13.77 -27.93 -7.03
CA VAL A 287 -13.30 -26.54 -7.18
C VAL A 287 -11.89 -26.45 -7.79
N GLU A 288 -11.01 -27.44 -7.58
CA GLU A 288 -9.74 -27.54 -8.30
C GLU A 288 -9.98 -27.75 -9.81
N GLU A 289 -10.94 -28.60 -10.20
CA GLU A 289 -11.38 -28.73 -11.60
C GLU A 289 -11.97 -27.43 -12.16
N LEU A 290 -12.71 -26.66 -11.35
CA LEU A 290 -13.27 -25.35 -11.74
C LEU A 290 -12.22 -24.23 -11.82
N LEU A 291 -11.12 -24.33 -11.07
CA LEU A 291 -9.98 -23.41 -11.13
C LEU A 291 -9.06 -23.71 -12.32
N LEU A 292 -9.04 -24.97 -12.79
CA LEU A 292 -8.35 -25.41 -14.01
C LEU A 292 -9.09 -25.02 -15.29
N GLN A 293 -10.42 -24.87 -15.26
CA GLN A 293 -11.24 -24.35 -16.37
C GLN A 293 -11.27 -22.81 -16.43
N ARG A 294 -10.10 -22.16 -16.51
CA ARG A 294 -10.01 -20.69 -16.63
C ARG A 294 -10.55 -20.20 -17.98
N GLY A 295 -11.64 -19.43 -17.95
CA GLY A 295 -12.08 -18.56 -19.05
C GLY A 295 -11.73 -17.11 -18.74
N HIS A 296 -10.61 -16.62 -19.26
CA HIS A 296 -9.93 -15.35 -18.94
C HIS A 296 -10.69 -14.03 -19.21
N ALA A 297 -12.03 -13.97 -19.18
CA ALA A 297 -12.77 -12.73 -19.43
C ALA A 297 -13.93 -12.55 -18.44
N LEU A 298 -13.77 -11.60 -17.52
CA LEU A 298 -14.86 -11.07 -16.68
C LEU A 298 -15.98 -10.55 -17.56
N LYS A 299 -17.20 -11.09 -17.42
CA LYS A 299 -18.37 -10.62 -18.15
C LYS A 299 -19.06 -9.53 -17.38
N GLN A 300 -19.09 -8.33 -17.95
CA GLN A 300 -19.69 -7.16 -17.35
C GLN A 300 -21.11 -7.00 -17.88
N ILE A 301 -22.06 -6.83 -16.97
CA ILE A 301 -23.45 -6.48 -17.26
C ILE A 301 -23.69 -5.16 -16.53
N GLU A 302 -23.94 -4.11 -17.30
CA GLU A 302 -24.31 -2.81 -16.78
C GLU A 302 -25.83 -2.73 -16.64
N VAL A 303 -26.31 -2.35 -15.47
CA VAL A 303 -27.73 -2.15 -15.16
C VAL A 303 -28.00 -0.64 -15.20
N SER A 304 -28.93 -0.23 -16.06
CA SER A 304 -29.26 1.18 -16.21
C SER A 304 -29.97 1.74 -14.97
N VAL A 305 -29.33 2.68 -14.26
CA VAL A 305 -29.92 3.39 -13.11
C VAL A 305 -31.20 4.14 -13.51
N ASP A 306 -31.21 4.74 -14.71
CA ASP A 306 -32.38 5.44 -15.24
C ASP A 306 -33.59 4.50 -15.36
N LYS A 307 -33.41 3.33 -15.99
CA LYS A 307 -34.48 2.35 -16.16
C LYS A 307 -34.99 1.79 -14.83
N ILE A 308 -34.10 1.45 -13.90
CA ILE A 308 -34.51 0.84 -12.64
C ILE A 308 -35.05 1.84 -11.63
N ALA A 309 -34.62 3.11 -11.65
CA ALA A 309 -34.97 4.08 -10.60
C ALA A 309 -35.94 5.18 -11.04
N LEU A 310 -35.96 5.56 -12.32
CA LEU A 310 -36.65 6.76 -12.81
C LEU A 310 -37.77 6.48 -13.83
N LYS A 311 -37.75 5.31 -14.48
CA LYS A 311 -38.68 4.94 -15.55
C LYS A 311 -39.90 4.15 -15.05
N SER A 312 -40.72 3.70 -15.98
CA SER A 312 -41.95 2.93 -15.70
C SER A 312 -41.66 1.59 -14.99
N VAL A 313 -42.68 1.03 -14.32
CA VAL A 313 -42.56 -0.26 -13.64
C VAL A 313 -42.25 -1.37 -14.64
N GLU A 314 -42.81 -1.26 -15.84
CA GLU A 314 -42.61 -2.19 -16.96
C GLU A 314 -41.14 -2.19 -17.43
N GLU A 315 -40.56 -1.01 -17.66
CA GLU A 315 -39.14 -0.88 -18.07
C GLU A 315 -38.18 -1.38 -16.97
N ARG A 316 -38.52 -1.11 -15.71
CA ARG A 316 -37.77 -1.65 -14.57
C ARG A 316 -37.80 -3.17 -14.55
N GLU A 317 -38.96 -3.78 -14.72
CA GLU A 317 -39.12 -5.24 -14.74
C GLU A 317 -38.41 -5.89 -15.93
N GLU A 318 -38.44 -5.26 -17.10
CA GLU A 318 -37.72 -5.72 -18.29
C GLU A 318 -36.20 -5.72 -18.06
N GLU A 319 -35.64 -4.62 -17.54
CA GLU A 319 -34.20 -4.51 -17.25
C GLU A 319 -33.75 -5.55 -16.22
N ILE A 320 -34.55 -5.78 -15.17
CA ILE A 320 -34.26 -6.78 -14.13
C ILE A 320 -34.29 -8.21 -14.70
N ASN A 321 -35.31 -8.55 -15.51
CA ASN A 321 -35.41 -9.86 -16.15
C ASN A 321 -34.24 -10.10 -17.10
N HIS A 322 -33.98 -9.15 -18.00
CA HIS A 322 -32.90 -9.24 -18.96
C HIS A 322 -31.55 -9.43 -18.26
N THR A 323 -31.25 -8.62 -17.25
CA THR A 323 -30.00 -8.72 -16.49
C THR A 323 -29.85 -10.08 -15.82
N ALA A 324 -30.92 -10.58 -15.17
CA ALA A 324 -30.89 -11.86 -14.48
C ALA A 324 -30.68 -13.03 -15.46
N GLU A 325 -31.36 -13.04 -16.60
CA GLU A 325 -31.22 -14.08 -17.63
C GLU A 325 -29.80 -14.13 -18.21
N VAL A 326 -29.24 -12.97 -18.57
CA VAL A 326 -27.87 -12.87 -19.10
C VAL A 326 -26.84 -13.31 -18.05
N ALA A 327 -27.02 -12.90 -16.80
CA ALA A 327 -26.16 -13.32 -15.70
C ALA A 327 -26.23 -14.85 -15.50
N ASP A 328 -27.42 -15.43 -15.53
CA ASP A 328 -27.62 -16.88 -15.36
C ASP A 328 -26.92 -17.68 -16.45
N VAL A 329 -26.99 -17.22 -17.71
CA VAL A 329 -26.29 -17.81 -18.85
C VAL A 329 -24.77 -17.78 -18.65
N TYR A 330 -24.21 -16.64 -18.23
CA TYR A 330 -22.76 -16.53 -18.00
C TYR A 330 -22.28 -17.39 -16.84
N ILE A 331 -22.99 -17.37 -15.71
CA ILE A 331 -22.66 -18.18 -14.53
C ILE A 331 -22.74 -19.67 -14.88
N LYS A 332 -23.78 -20.10 -15.59
CA LYS A 332 -23.95 -21.49 -16.06
C LYS A 332 -22.84 -21.94 -16.99
N SER A 333 -22.26 -21.02 -17.77
CA SER A 333 -21.10 -21.28 -18.64
C SER A 333 -19.75 -21.27 -17.90
N GLY A 334 -19.74 -21.12 -16.56
CA GLY A 334 -18.53 -21.11 -15.74
C GLY A 334 -17.75 -19.79 -15.79
N LYS A 335 -18.36 -18.70 -16.28
CA LYS A 335 -17.71 -17.38 -16.40
C LYS A 335 -17.97 -16.51 -15.18
N ASP A 336 -16.93 -15.82 -14.73
CA ASP A 336 -17.08 -14.80 -13.69
C ASP A 336 -17.86 -13.61 -14.26
N THR A 337 -18.89 -13.18 -13.53
CA THR A 337 -19.88 -12.21 -14.00
C THR A 337 -19.97 -11.04 -13.01
N LEU A 338 -19.73 -9.82 -13.51
CA LEU A 338 -19.87 -8.57 -12.76
C LEU A 338 -21.17 -7.89 -13.18
N ILE A 339 -22.08 -7.74 -12.22
CA ILE A 339 -23.29 -6.93 -12.36
C ILE A 339 -22.98 -5.59 -11.68
N MET A 340 -23.04 -4.50 -12.42
CA MET A 340 -22.80 -3.16 -11.90
C MET A 340 -23.86 -2.18 -12.39
N THR A 341 -24.16 -1.17 -11.60
CA THR A 341 -25.04 -0.07 -12.02
C THR A 341 -24.27 0.92 -12.89
N SER A 342 -24.95 1.59 -13.82
CA SER A 342 -24.34 2.64 -14.64
C SER A 342 -23.74 3.78 -13.78
N ARG A 343 -22.63 4.36 -14.22
CA ARG A 343 -21.88 5.41 -13.47
C ARG A 343 -22.53 6.80 -13.47
N GLN A 344 -23.73 6.94 -14.06
CA GLN A 344 -24.43 8.21 -14.03
C GLN A 344 -24.92 8.51 -12.61
N LEU A 345 -24.35 9.54 -12.00
CA LEU A 345 -24.75 9.99 -10.68
C LEU A 345 -26.14 10.65 -10.80
N VAL A 346 -27.17 9.94 -10.36
CA VAL A 346 -28.53 10.48 -10.24
C VAL A 346 -28.73 10.94 -8.79
N VAL A 347 -28.63 12.24 -8.56
CA VAL A 347 -28.91 12.85 -7.25
C VAL A 347 -30.32 13.45 -7.29
N GLY A 348 -31.13 13.12 -6.28
CA GLY A 348 -32.43 13.76 -6.08
C GLY A 348 -32.27 15.24 -5.73
N LYS A 349 -33.34 16.03 -5.87
CA LYS A 349 -33.33 17.45 -5.49
C LYS A 349 -33.28 17.64 -3.96
N THR A 350 -33.60 16.59 -3.22
CA THR A 350 -33.57 16.55 -1.75
C THR A 350 -32.86 15.29 -1.25
N ALA A 351 -32.38 15.32 0.00
CA ALA A 351 -31.79 14.15 0.65
C ALA A 351 -32.76 12.95 0.69
N SER A 352 -34.06 13.20 0.84
CA SER A 352 -35.09 12.16 0.81
C SER A 352 -35.24 11.52 -0.56
N GLU A 353 -35.20 12.31 -1.64
CA GLU A 353 -35.28 11.80 -3.02
C GLU A 353 -34.04 10.97 -3.39
N SER A 354 -32.85 11.41 -3.01
CA SER A 354 -31.61 10.63 -3.20
C SER A 354 -31.66 9.29 -2.46
N LEU A 355 -32.24 9.26 -1.27
CA LEU A 355 -32.38 8.05 -0.46
C LEU A 355 -33.42 7.08 -1.08
N GLU A 356 -34.49 7.61 -1.68
CA GLU A 356 -35.48 6.82 -2.42
C GLU A 356 -34.89 6.19 -3.69
N ILE A 357 -34.07 6.93 -4.44
CA ILE A 357 -33.35 6.42 -5.62
C ILE A 357 -32.43 5.27 -5.21
N ASN A 358 -31.61 5.47 -4.16
CA ASN A 358 -30.74 4.42 -3.63
C ASN A 358 -31.52 3.16 -3.21
N PHE A 359 -32.70 3.34 -2.60
CA PHE A 359 -33.57 2.22 -2.25
C PHE A 359 -34.07 1.46 -3.49
N LYS A 360 -34.52 2.16 -4.54
CA LYS A 360 -34.96 1.56 -5.81
C LYS A 360 -33.83 0.81 -6.51
N VAL A 361 -32.62 1.34 -6.48
CA VAL A 361 -31.43 0.67 -7.04
C VAL A 361 -31.09 -0.60 -6.25
N SER A 362 -31.02 -0.51 -4.91
CA SER A 362 -30.74 -1.68 -4.06
C SER A 362 -31.79 -2.78 -4.24
N SER A 363 -33.08 -2.43 -4.28
CA SER A 363 -34.16 -3.40 -4.48
C SER A 363 -34.09 -4.09 -5.85
N ALA A 364 -33.68 -3.38 -6.91
CA ALA A 364 -33.50 -3.97 -8.23
C ALA A 364 -32.37 -5.01 -8.22
N LEU A 365 -31.23 -4.68 -7.60
CA LEU A 365 -30.11 -5.62 -7.46
C LEU A 365 -30.50 -6.87 -6.67
N VAL A 366 -31.29 -6.71 -5.60
CA VAL A 366 -31.85 -7.83 -4.85
C VAL A 366 -32.74 -8.71 -5.73
N GLU A 367 -33.61 -8.12 -6.55
CA GLU A 367 -34.50 -8.85 -7.45
C GLU A 367 -33.74 -9.59 -8.56
N ILE A 368 -32.73 -8.95 -9.16
CA ILE A 368 -31.83 -9.57 -10.14
C ILE A 368 -31.19 -10.81 -9.52
N VAL A 369 -30.56 -10.68 -8.36
CA VAL A 369 -29.89 -11.81 -7.69
C VAL A 369 -30.90 -12.91 -7.31
N ARG A 370 -32.12 -12.56 -6.89
CA ARG A 370 -33.20 -13.54 -6.64
C ARG A 370 -33.66 -14.30 -7.88
N ARG A 371 -33.56 -13.71 -9.08
CA ARG A 371 -33.98 -14.35 -10.33
C ARG A 371 -32.89 -15.24 -10.94
N ILE A 372 -31.61 -14.99 -10.66
CA ILE A 372 -30.49 -15.87 -11.06
C ILE A 372 -30.69 -17.25 -10.42
N SER A 373 -30.90 -18.30 -11.23
CA SER A 373 -31.23 -19.65 -10.75
C SER A 373 -29.99 -20.52 -10.50
N THR A 374 -28.92 -20.25 -11.24
CA THR A 374 -27.66 -20.99 -11.20
C THR A 374 -26.90 -20.68 -9.92
N ARG A 375 -26.48 -21.73 -9.22
CA ARG A 375 -25.65 -21.59 -8.01
C ARG A 375 -24.26 -21.05 -8.37
N PRO A 376 -23.86 -19.86 -7.89
CA PRO A 376 -22.53 -19.33 -8.13
C PRO A 376 -21.48 -20.04 -7.26
N ARG A 377 -20.21 -19.95 -7.68
CA ARG A 377 -19.06 -20.49 -6.93
C ARG A 377 -18.71 -19.65 -5.70
N TYR A 378 -18.86 -18.34 -5.84
CA TYR A 378 -18.66 -17.33 -4.82
C TYR A 378 -19.55 -16.13 -5.17
N ILE A 379 -19.81 -15.26 -4.20
CA ILE A 379 -20.51 -13.99 -4.40
C ILE A 379 -19.63 -12.91 -3.80
N LEU A 380 -19.37 -11.84 -4.56
CA LEU A 380 -18.72 -10.65 -4.07
C LEU A 380 -19.73 -9.51 -4.10
N ALA A 381 -20.01 -8.92 -2.95
CA ALA A 381 -20.87 -7.75 -2.83
C ALA A 381 -20.02 -6.55 -2.40
N LYS A 382 -20.24 -5.40 -3.03
CA LYS A 382 -19.55 -4.14 -2.71
C LYS A 382 -20.54 -3.15 -2.13
N GLY A 383 -20.14 -2.46 -1.06
CA GLY A 383 -20.98 -1.49 -0.37
C GLY A 383 -21.63 -2.10 0.86
N GLY A 384 -21.69 -1.37 1.98
CA GLY A 384 -22.21 -1.89 3.24
C GLY A 384 -23.69 -2.30 3.13
N ILE A 385 -24.54 -1.38 2.67
CA ILE A 385 -25.99 -1.60 2.53
C ILE A 385 -26.26 -2.70 1.49
N THR A 386 -25.66 -2.60 0.31
CA THR A 386 -25.82 -3.58 -0.78
C THR A 386 -25.42 -4.98 -0.32
N SER A 387 -24.30 -5.12 0.39
CA SER A 387 -23.85 -6.41 0.90
C SER A 387 -24.80 -7.00 1.95
N SER A 388 -25.41 -6.16 2.78
CA SER A 388 -26.42 -6.62 3.74
C SER A 388 -27.69 -7.07 3.03
N ASP A 389 -28.18 -6.28 2.09
CA ASP A 389 -29.44 -6.54 1.37
C ASP A 389 -29.34 -7.78 0.48
N LEU A 390 -28.22 -8.00 -0.21
CA LEU A 390 -28.02 -9.20 -0.99
C LEU A 390 -27.96 -10.46 -0.11
N ALA A 391 -27.22 -10.42 1.01
CA ALA A 391 -27.15 -11.56 1.92
C ALA A 391 -28.52 -11.91 2.53
N THR A 392 -29.24 -10.91 3.02
CA THR A 392 -30.47 -11.11 3.80
C THR A 392 -31.71 -11.25 2.92
N LYS A 393 -31.89 -10.35 1.95
CA LYS A 393 -33.10 -10.29 1.12
C LYS A 393 -32.95 -11.18 -0.10
N ALA A 394 -31.81 -11.13 -0.80
CA ALA A 394 -31.66 -11.88 -2.05
C ALA A 394 -31.36 -13.37 -1.81
N LEU A 395 -30.43 -13.65 -0.90
CA LEU A 395 -29.99 -15.01 -0.59
C LEU A 395 -30.75 -15.63 0.59
N GLY A 396 -31.55 -14.86 1.33
CA GLY A 396 -32.34 -15.37 2.45
C GLY A 396 -31.50 -15.90 3.62
N ALA A 397 -30.24 -15.48 3.73
CA ALA A 397 -29.36 -15.91 4.81
C ALA A 397 -29.91 -15.37 6.14
N LYS A 398 -30.17 -16.27 7.09
CA LYS A 398 -30.54 -15.96 8.49
C LYS A 398 -29.33 -16.01 9.41
N GLN A 399 -28.33 -16.79 9.00
CA GLN A 399 -27.04 -16.89 9.66
C GLN A 399 -25.93 -17.05 8.61
N ALA A 400 -24.73 -16.64 8.98
CA ALA A 400 -23.49 -16.89 8.26
C ALA A 400 -22.35 -17.10 9.25
N LYS A 401 -21.27 -17.75 8.82
CA LYS A 401 -20.04 -17.86 9.61
C LYS A 401 -18.94 -17.04 8.96
N VAL A 402 -18.31 -16.14 9.70
CA VAL A 402 -17.08 -15.47 9.25
C VAL A 402 -15.96 -16.49 9.32
N VAL A 403 -15.39 -16.89 8.18
CA VAL A 403 -14.32 -17.90 8.15
C VAL A 403 -12.93 -17.28 8.12
N GLY A 404 -12.84 -15.99 7.76
CA GLY A 404 -11.59 -15.23 7.73
C GLY A 404 -11.71 -14.04 6.80
N GLN A 405 -10.57 -13.62 6.26
CA GLN A 405 -10.48 -12.51 5.32
C GLN A 405 -10.06 -13.01 3.94
N ALA A 406 -10.64 -12.44 2.88
CA ALA A 406 -10.15 -12.63 1.51
C ALA A 406 -8.89 -11.78 1.23
N MET A 407 -8.82 -10.61 1.85
CA MET A 407 -7.66 -9.72 1.94
C MET A 407 -7.82 -8.86 3.20
N ALA A 408 -6.75 -8.19 3.65
CA ALA A 408 -6.80 -7.34 4.83
C ALA A 408 -7.98 -6.34 4.72
N GLY A 409 -8.93 -6.42 5.65
CA GLY A 409 -10.13 -5.56 5.68
C GLY A 409 -11.35 -6.07 4.89
N VAL A 410 -11.25 -7.21 4.17
CA VAL A 410 -12.35 -7.78 3.38
C VAL A 410 -12.79 -9.12 3.98
N PRO A 411 -13.88 -9.17 4.77
CA PRO A 411 -14.34 -10.40 5.39
C PRO A 411 -14.96 -11.38 4.38
N LEU A 412 -14.76 -12.67 4.66
CA LEU A 412 -15.34 -13.78 3.91
C LEU A 412 -16.29 -14.56 4.82
N TRP A 413 -17.55 -14.62 4.40
CA TRP A 413 -18.62 -15.33 5.08
C TRP A 413 -18.93 -16.65 4.38
N GLN A 414 -19.35 -17.64 5.15
CA GLN A 414 -19.96 -18.85 4.65
C GLN A 414 -21.44 -18.83 5.03
N LEU A 415 -22.33 -18.78 4.03
CA LEU A 415 -23.77 -18.66 4.26
C LEU A 415 -24.36 -19.93 4.87
N GLY A 416 -25.34 -19.76 5.76
CA GLY A 416 -26.00 -20.84 6.47
C GLY A 416 -26.80 -21.81 5.57
N PRO A 417 -27.16 -23.00 6.09
CA PRO A 417 -27.93 -24.03 5.37
C PRO A 417 -29.31 -23.57 4.91
N GLU A 418 -29.87 -22.55 5.52
CA GLU A 418 -31.17 -21.96 5.18
C GLU A 418 -31.13 -20.98 4.00
N SER A 419 -29.93 -20.55 3.59
CA SER A 419 -29.77 -19.61 2.47
C SER A 419 -30.04 -20.29 1.12
N ARG A 420 -30.33 -19.51 0.09
CA ARG A 420 -30.59 -19.96 -1.28
C ARG A 420 -29.39 -20.70 -1.90
N HIS A 421 -28.17 -20.43 -1.41
CA HIS A 421 -26.97 -21.14 -1.79
C HIS A 421 -26.12 -21.50 -0.56
N PRO A 422 -26.49 -22.57 0.17
CA PRO A 422 -25.81 -22.98 1.40
C PRO A 422 -24.32 -23.16 1.22
N GLY A 423 -23.52 -22.57 2.11
CA GLY A 423 -22.07 -22.73 2.12
C GLY A 423 -21.31 -22.01 1.00
N VAL A 424 -21.98 -21.21 0.16
CA VAL A 424 -21.28 -20.37 -0.83
C VAL A 424 -20.45 -19.31 -0.11
N PRO A 425 -19.17 -19.13 -0.47
CA PRO A 425 -18.35 -18.00 -0.05
C PRO A 425 -19.00 -16.67 -0.44
N TYR A 426 -19.27 -15.84 0.56
CA TYR A 426 -19.84 -14.51 0.41
C TYR A 426 -18.82 -13.48 0.88
N ILE A 427 -18.26 -12.71 -0.05
CA ILE A 427 -17.19 -11.75 0.17
C ILE A 427 -17.83 -10.37 0.30
N VAL A 428 -17.66 -9.74 1.47
CA VAL A 428 -18.19 -8.41 1.76
C VAL A 428 -17.09 -7.39 1.52
N PHE A 429 -17.20 -6.63 0.44
CA PHE A 429 -16.23 -5.60 0.08
C PHE A 429 -16.67 -4.24 0.66
N PRO A 430 -15.91 -3.65 1.59
CA PRO A 430 -16.29 -2.40 2.24
C PRO A 430 -16.33 -1.22 1.28
N GLU A 431 -17.18 -0.25 1.60
CA GLU A 431 -17.30 1.02 0.90
C GLU A 431 -16.25 2.01 1.41
N ASN A 432 -14.97 1.72 1.16
CA ASN A 432 -13.95 2.75 1.27
C ASN A 432 -13.76 3.35 -0.12
N GLY A 433 -13.88 4.68 -0.22
CA GLY A 433 -13.81 5.47 -1.45
C GLY A 433 -12.92 4.78 -2.49
N GLY A 434 -13.56 4.25 -3.53
CA GLY A 434 -12.92 3.40 -4.51
C GLY A 434 -11.97 4.22 -5.37
N TYR A 435 -10.76 4.43 -4.89
CA TYR A 435 -9.71 5.02 -5.67
C TYR A 435 -8.84 3.91 -6.27
N ALA A 436 -8.99 3.67 -7.57
CA ALA A 436 -8.06 2.85 -8.32
C ALA A 436 -6.94 3.77 -8.81
N VAL A 437 -5.72 3.55 -8.31
CA VAL A 437 -4.55 4.31 -8.73
C VAL A 437 -4.05 3.71 -10.04
N GLY A 438 -4.07 4.49 -11.12
CA GLY A 438 -3.51 4.06 -12.40
C GLY A 438 -2.00 3.87 -12.28
N ALA A 439 -1.50 2.68 -12.61
CA ALA A 439 -0.07 2.40 -12.66
C ALA A 439 0.41 2.50 -14.11
N PHE A 440 1.31 3.45 -14.36
CA PHE A 440 1.79 3.80 -15.70
C PHE A 440 3.28 3.50 -15.78
N ASN A 441 3.65 2.61 -16.70
CA ASN A 441 5.06 2.42 -17.04
C ASN A 441 5.56 3.69 -17.71
N VAL A 442 6.54 4.34 -17.09
CA VAL A 442 7.16 5.57 -17.61
C VAL A 442 8.62 5.29 -17.89
N TYR A 443 9.03 5.63 -19.12
CA TYR A 443 10.35 5.28 -19.64
C TYR A 443 11.24 6.50 -19.82
N ASN A 444 10.79 7.73 -19.59
CA ASN A 444 11.61 8.95 -19.69
C ASN A 444 10.96 10.09 -18.88
N LEU A 445 11.63 11.23 -18.82
CA LEU A 445 11.17 12.38 -18.03
C LEU A 445 9.87 12.96 -18.60
N GLU A 446 9.69 12.95 -19.92
CA GLU A 446 8.49 13.39 -20.62
C GLU A 446 7.28 12.50 -20.28
N GLY A 447 7.47 11.19 -20.15
CA GLY A 447 6.45 10.25 -19.70
C GLY A 447 6.08 10.44 -18.23
N VAL A 448 7.05 10.81 -17.39
CA VAL A 448 6.79 11.21 -16.00
C VAL A 448 5.99 12.50 -15.96
N GLU A 449 6.41 13.53 -16.70
CA GLU A 449 5.71 14.82 -16.75
C GLU A 449 4.30 14.68 -17.32
N ALA A 450 4.09 13.87 -18.35
CA ALA A 450 2.76 13.64 -18.93
C ALA A 450 1.81 12.95 -17.95
N VAL A 451 2.26 11.92 -17.23
CA VAL A 451 1.45 11.23 -16.22
C VAL A 451 1.20 12.12 -15.01
N VAL A 452 2.20 12.91 -14.58
CA VAL A 452 2.05 13.86 -13.47
C VAL A 452 1.10 14.99 -13.84
N ALA A 453 1.24 15.61 -15.01
CA ALA A 453 0.36 16.67 -15.47
C ALA A 453 -1.09 16.17 -15.62
N ALA A 454 -1.29 14.98 -16.19
CA ALA A 454 -2.62 14.37 -16.29
C ALA A 454 -3.20 14.01 -14.91
N ALA A 455 -2.38 13.52 -13.98
CA ALA A 455 -2.79 13.24 -12.60
C ALA A 455 -3.16 14.52 -11.83
N GLU A 456 -2.43 15.61 -12.03
CA GLU A 456 -2.70 16.92 -11.43
C GLU A 456 -3.94 17.57 -12.02
N GLU A 457 -4.12 17.51 -13.35
CA GLU A 457 -5.31 18.03 -14.04
C GLU A 457 -6.59 17.31 -13.60
N GLN A 458 -6.50 16.01 -13.35
CA GLN A 458 -7.65 15.18 -12.95
C GLN A 458 -7.82 15.05 -11.43
N ASP A 459 -7.00 15.74 -10.63
CA ASP A 459 -6.97 15.65 -9.16
C ASP A 459 -6.95 14.19 -8.65
N SER A 460 -6.05 13.39 -9.22
CA SER A 460 -6.15 11.94 -9.26
C SER A 460 -4.76 11.30 -9.03
N PRO A 461 -4.49 10.61 -7.89
CA PRO A 461 -3.25 9.84 -7.70
C PRO A 461 -2.88 8.88 -8.85
N ALA A 462 -1.59 8.83 -9.19
CA ALA A 462 -1.02 7.87 -10.15
C ALA A 462 0.21 7.15 -9.56
N ILE A 463 0.45 5.90 -9.98
CA ILE A 463 1.68 5.16 -9.71
C ILE A 463 2.56 5.27 -10.95
N LEU A 464 3.75 5.84 -10.78
CA LEU A 464 4.78 5.85 -11.81
C LEU A 464 5.60 4.57 -11.67
N GLN A 465 5.43 3.64 -12.61
CA GLN A 465 6.25 2.43 -12.69
C GLN A 465 7.49 2.76 -13.53
N VAL A 466 8.56 3.12 -12.83
CA VAL A 466 9.88 3.29 -13.44
C VAL A 466 10.58 1.93 -13.37
N PRO A 467 10.93 1.29 -14.51
CA PRO A 467 11.84 0.16 -14.46
C PRO A 467 13.20 0.67 -13.95
N ILE A 468 13.64 0.19 -12.78
CA ILE A 468 14.95 0.50 -12.22
C ILE A 468 15.78 -0.77 -12.29
N THR A 469 16.80 -0.76 -13.14
CA THR A 469 17.81 -1.81 -13.27
C THR A 469 18.99 -1.44 -12.38
N VAL A 470 19.48 -2.35 -11.53
CA VAL A 470 20.70 -2.14 -10.72
C VAL A 470 21.87 -2.89 -11.37
N HIS A 471 22.92 -2.16 -11.76
CA HIS A 471 24.16 -2.70 -12.31
C HIS A 471 25.26 -2.68 -11.25
N PHE A 472 25.95 -3.80 -11.06
CA PHE A 472 27.16 -3.85 -10.23
C PHE A 472 28.40 -3.63 -11.11
N ASP A 473 29.07 -2.50 -10.92
CA ASP A 473 30.23 -2.07 -11.72
C ASP A 473 31.54 -2.62 -11.12
N HIS A 474 32.54 -2.91 -11.97
CA HIS A 474 33.91 -3.29 -11.59
C HIS A 474 34.08 -4.47 -10.62
N GLY A 475 33.37 -5.58 -10.84
CA GLY A 475 33.61 -6.81 -10.09
C GLY A 475 34.91 -7.50 -10.49
N SER A 476 35.98 -7.26 -9.75
CA SER A 476 37.28 -7.92 -9.93
C SER A 476 37.44 -9.18 -9.06
N VAL A 477 36.76 -9.24 -7.91
CA VAL A 477 36.83 -10.35 -6.95
C VAL A 477 35.71 -11.37 -7.19
N LYS A 478 36.11 -12.62 -7.47
CA LYS A 478 35.17 -13.72 -7.78
C LYS A 478 34.09 -13.92 -6.71
N GLN A 479 34.46 -13.81 -5.44
CA GLN A 479 33.53 -14.07 -4.34
C GLN A 479 32.41 -13.02 -4.28
N GLU A 480 32.74 -11.74 -4.49
CA GLU A 480 31.76 -10.65 -4.52
C GLU A 480 30.77 -10.84 -5.67
N LEU A 481 31.27 -11.15 -6.87
CA LEU A 481 30.44 -11.46 -8.02
C LEU A 481 29.46 -12.61 -7.73
N LEU A 482 29.93 -13.68 -7.09
CA LEU A 482 29.07 -14.81 -6.71
C LEU A 482 28.00 -14.43 -5.67
N GLU A 483 28.33 -13.55 -4.73
CA GLU A 483 27.37 -13.03 -3.75
C GLU A 483 26.29 -12.17 -4.45
N ILE A 484 26.69 -11.33 -5.41
CA ILE A 484 25.81 -10.46 -6.19
C ILE A 484 24.81 -11.25 -7.02
N LEU A 485 25.20 -12.41 -7.54
CA LEU A 485 24.29 -13.31 -8.25
C LEU A 485 23.11 -13.78 -7.39
N GLU A 486 23.21 -13.78 -6.06
CA GLU A 486 22.12 -14.11 -5.14
C GLU A 486 21.34 -12.88 -4.65
N LEU A 487 21.85 -11.69 -4.96
CA LEU A 487 21.28 -10.40 -4.59
C LEU A 487 20.58 -9.82 -5.82
N GLY A 488 19.53 -9.05 -5.63
CA GLY A 488 18.55 -8.69 -6.66
C GLY A 488 19.01 -7.76 -7.79
N PHE A 489 20.27 -7.84 -8.23
CA PHE A 489 20.83 -7.08 -9.34
C PHE A 489 20.34 -7.62 -10.68
N ASP A 490 20.28 -6.74 -11.67
CA ASP A 490 19.77 -7.03 -13.01
C ASP A 490 20.90 -7.21 -14.03
N SER A 491 22.09 -6.69 -13.70
CA SER A 491 23.31 -6.86 -14.49
C SER A 491 24.57 -6.66 -13.65
N LEU A 492 25.70 -7.17 -14.14
CA LEU A 492 27.01 -7.01 -13.51
C LEU A 492 28.08 -6.78 -14.57
N MET A 493 29.22 -6.22 -14.15
CA MET A 493 30.42 -6.11 -14.94
C MET A 493 31.52 -7.03 -14.38
N VAL A 494 32.15 -7.79 -15.27
CA VAL A 494 33.37 -8.56 -14.98
C VAL A 494 34.58 -7.82 -15.50
N ASP A 495 35.44 -7.38 -14.58
CA ASP A 495 36.73 -6.78 -14.94
C ASP A 495 37.84 -7.84 -14.82
N GLY A 496 38.16 -8.46 -15.96
CA GLY A 496 39.32 -9.35 -16.11
C GLY A 496 40.47 -8.71 -16.89
N SER A 497 40.45 -7.39 -17.11
CA SER A 497 41.39 -6.68 -17.99
C SER A 497 42.86 -6.80 -17.58
N HIS A 498 43.10 -7.02 -16.29
CA HIS A 498 44.42 -7.19 -15.68
C HIS A 498 44.98 -8.63 -15.83
N LEU A 499 44.15 -9.61 -16.17
CA LEU A 499 44.55 -11.01 -16.34
C LEU A 499 45.11 -11.28 -17.75
N PRO A 500 45.94 -12.33 -17.92
CA PRO A 500 46.22 -12.88 -19.24
C PRO A 500 44.92 -13.20 -20.00
N PHE A 501 44.90 -13.00 -21.32
CA PHE A 501 43.68 -13.09 -22.12
C PHE A 501 42.92 -14.42 -21.93
N GLU A 502 43.61 -15.56 -21.94
CA GLU A 502 43.00 -16.88 -21.72
C GLU A 502 42.35 -17.02 -20.33
N GLU A 503 42.95 -16.41 -19.31
CA GLU A 503 42.42 -16.38 -17.95
C GLU A 503 41.20 -15.45 -17.83
N ASN A 504 41.24 -14.28 -18.50
CA ASN A 504 40.08 -13.39 -18.58
C ASN A 504 38.90 -14.10 -19.25
N VAL A 505 39.11 -14.77 -20.39
CA VAL A 505 38.08 -15.55 -21.08
C VAL A 505 37.50 -16.63 -20.17
N ALA A 506 38.34 -17.40 -19.48
CA ALA A 506 37.88 -18.46 -18.58
C ALA A 506 37.10 -17.91 -17.38
N TYR A 507 37.56 -16.80 -16.79
CA TYR A 507 36.94 -16.14 -15.66
C TYR A 507 35.58 -15.54 -16.02
N THR A 508 35.55 -14.74 -17.09
CA THR A 508 34.34 -14.09 -17.61
C THR A 508 33.30 -15.12 -18.03
N LYS A 509 33.70 -16.22 -18.69
CA LYS A 509 32.79 -17.31 -19.07
C LYS A 509 32.14 -17.95 -17.84
N TYR A 510 32.91 -18.22 -16.80
CA TYR A 510 32.39 -18.83 -15.57
C TYR A 510 31.31 -17.96 -14.94
N ILE A 511 31.55 -16.65 -14.81
CA ILE A 511 30.58 -15.72 -14.23
C ILE A 511 29.38 -15.52 -15.16
N SER A 512 29.60 -15.38 -16.47
CA SER A 512 28.53 -15.17 -17.45
C SER A 512 27.52 -16.30 -17.47
N VAL A 513 27.97 -17.56 -17.47
CA VAL A 513 27.08 -18.73 -17.38
C VAL A 513 26.21 -18.70 -16.12
N LEU A 514 26.79 -18.34 -14.98
CA LEU A 514 26.05 -18.25 -13.72
C LEU A 514 25.06 -17.07 -13.72
N ALA A 515 25.47 -15.91 -14.23
CA ALA A 515 24.63 -14.72 -14.37
C ALA A 515 23.42 -14.98 -15.27
N HIS A 516 23.62 -15.58 -16.45
CA HIS A 516 22.53 -15.91 -17.37
C HIS A 516 21.58 -16.96 -16.80
N SER A 517 22.06 -17.93 -16.01
CA SER A 517 21.20 -18.90 -15.31
C SER A 517 20.19 -18.22 -14.37
N LYS A 518 20.53 -17.01 -13.90
CA LYS A 518 19.73 -16.15 -13.04
C LYS A 518 19.08 -14.98 -13.79
N LYS A 519 19.24 -14.91 -15.12
CA LYS A 519 18.71 -13.87 -16.02
C LYS A 519 19.34 -12.48 -15.82
N LEU A 520 20.58 -12.40 -15.35
CA LEU A 520 21.34 -11.15 -15.31
C LEU A 520 22.11 -10.94 -16.62
N MET A 521 22.23 -9.69 -17.07
CA MET A 521 23.14 -9.34 -18.17
C MET A 521 24.58 -9.19 -17.65
N VAL A 522 25.55 -9.47 -18.52
CA VAL A 522 26.97 -9.37 -18.20
C VAL A 522 27.68 -8.43 -19.16
N GLU A 523 28.30 -7.41 -18.58
CA GLU A 523 29.32 -6.59 -19.22
C GLU A 523 30.70 -7.18 -18.93
N ALA A 524 31.59 -7.19 -19.92
CA ALA A 524 32.99 -7.56 -19.70
C ALA A 524 33.93 -6.53 -20.31
N GLU A 525 35.05 -6.31 -19.62
CA GLU A 525 36.09 -5.41 -20.09
C GLU A 525 37.19 -6.13 -20.85
N LEU A 526 37.57 -5.55 -22.00
CA LEU A 526 38.69 -6.01 -22.78
C LEU A 526 39.56 -4.85 -23.26
N GLY A 527 40.86 -4.98 -23.00
CA GLY A 527 41.80 -3.86 -23.07
C GLY A 527 42.06 -3.31 -21.67
N ARG A 528 43.02 -2.41 -21.54
CA ARG A 528 43.39 -1.80 -20.26
C ARG A 528 43.55 -0.31 -20.43
N LEU A 529 42.86 0.47 -19.61
CA LEU A 529 42.83 1.92 -19.67
C LEU A 529 43.99 2.51 -18.84
N SER A 530 44.59 3.62 -19.27
CA SER A 530 45.53 4.37 -18.41
C SER A 530 44.77 5.33 -17.50
N GLY A 531 45.41 5.70 -16.38
CA GLY A 531 44.85 6.65 -15.42
C GLY A 531 44.70 6.10 -14.00
N THR A 532 43.89 6.74 -13.16
CA THR A 532 43.66 6.33 -11.76
C THR A 532 42.19 6.14 -11.47
N GLU A 533 41.84 4.95 -10.97
CA GLU A 533 40.49 4.56 -10.55
C GLU A 533 40.58 3.64 -9.32
N ASP A 534 39.70 3.84 -8.32
CA ASP A 534 39.62 3.02 -7.10
C ASP A 534 40.97 2.64 -6.46
N ASP A 535 41.84 3.64 -6.31
CA ASP A 535 43.20 3.56 -5.76
C ASP A 535 44.22 2.73 -6.58
N LEU A 536 43.87 2.34 -7.81
CA LEU A 536 44.74 1.71 -8.80
C LEU A 536 45.16 2.73 -9.87
N THR A 537 46.47 2.96 -10.01
CA THR A 537 47.05 3.79 -11.09
C THR A 537 47.67 2.88 -12.16
N VAL A 538 47.20 3.01 -13.40
CA VAL A 538 47.77 2.35 -14.58
C VAL A 538 48.56 3.39 -15.37
N GLU A 539 49.87 3.16 -15.54
CA GLU A 539 50.71 4.05 -16.33
C GLU A 539 50.42 3.93 -17.84
N ASP A 540 50.66 5.01 -18.59
CA ASP A 540 50.34 5.11 -20.04
C ASP A 540 51.00 4.01 -20.89
N TYR A 541 52.13 3.43 -20.48
CA TYR A 541 52.79 2.34 -21.22
C TYR A 541 52.13 0.96 -20.98
N GLU A 542 51.33 0.80 -19.94
CA GLU A 542 50.57 -0.42 -19.65
C GLU A 542 49.18 -0.43 -20.30
N ALA A 543 48.73 0.71 -20.83
CA ALA A 543 47.48 0.82 -21.58
C ALA A 543 47.50 -0.09 -22.81
N ARG A 544 46.43 -0.86 -22.99
CA ARG A 544 46.27 -1.78 -24.12
C ARG A 544 44.96 -1.50 -24.81
N LEU A 545 45.05 -1.10 -26.07
CA LEU A 545 43.87 -1.00 -26.93
C LEU A 545 43.21 -2.38 -27.07
N THR A 546 41.89 -2.39 -27.18
CA THR A 546 41.12 -3.62 -27.45
C THR A 546 41.51 -4.17 -28.82
N ASP A 547 41.93 -5.43 -28.87
CA ASP A 547 42.15 -6.16 -30.13
C ASP A 547 40.84 -6.76 -30.64
N VAL A 548 40.53 -6.56 -31.92
CA VAL A 548 39.26 -7.00 -32.52
C VAL A 548 39.13 -8.52 -32.58
N ASN A 549 40.24 -9.25 -32.76
CA ASN A 549 40.20 -10.72 -32.77
C ASN A 549 40.00 -11.28 -31.37
N GLN A 550 40.67 -10.69 -30.37
CA GLN A 550 40.43 -11.02 -28.96
C GLN A 550 38.99 -10.69 -28.53
N ALA A 551 38.43 -9.57 -28.99
CA ALA A 551 37.03 -9.23 -28.74
C ALA A 551 36.07 -10.28 -29.34
N HIS A 552 36.35 -10.73 -30.58
CA HIS A 552 35.57 -11.78 -31.22
C HIS A 552 35.62 -13.09 -30.42
N GLU A 553 36.82 -13.51 -30.00
CA GLU A 553 37.01 -14.72 -29.22
C GLU A 553 36.37 -14.64 -27.83
N LEU A 554 36.51 -13.50 -27.14
CA LEU A 554 35.88 -13.26 -25.84
C LEU A 554 34.36 -13.38 -25.94
N ILE A 555 33.73 -12.69 -26.91
CA ILE A 555 32.28 -12.72 -27.11
C ILE A 555 31.79 -14.16 -27.37
N ASP A 556 32.44 -14.89 -28.28
CA ASP A 556 32.03 -16.25 -28.64
C ASP A 556 32.22 -17.25 -27.49
N ALA A 557 33.30 -17.10 -26.72
CA ALA A 557 33.62 -18.02 -25.64
C ALA A 557 32.77 -17.79 -24.39
N THR A 558 32.39 -16.54 -24.11
CA THR A 558 31.76 -16.12 -22.85
C THR A 558 30.25 -15.91 -22.95
N GLY A 559 29.76 -15.41 -24.09
CA GLY A 559 28.34 -15.07 -24.28
C GLY A 559 27.90 -13.74 -23.67
N ILE A 560 28.83 -12.85 -23.31
CA ILE A 560 28.55 -11.53 -22.70
C ILE A 560 27.54 -10.70 -23.51
N ASP A 561 26.80 -9.83 -22.81
CA ASP A 561 25.75 -8.98 -23.37
C ASP A 561 26.28 -7.59 -23.77
N ALA A 562 27.34 -7.14 -23.10
CA ALA A 562 27.99 -5.86 -23.37
C ALA A 562 29.52 -5.97 -23.29
N LEU A 563 30.23 -5.24 -24.15
CA LEU A 563 31.68 -5.19 -24.21
C LEU A 563 32.17 -3.77 -23.90
N ALA A 564 32.90 -3.62 -22.81
CA ALA A 564 33.65 -2.41 -22.47
C ALA A 564 34.99 -2.41 -23.19
N VAL A 565 35.25 -1.34 -23.94
CA VAL A 565 36.40 -1.24 -24.86
C VAL A 565 37.37 -0.13 -24.46
N CYS A 566 38.64 -0.38 -24.75
CA CYS A 566 39.73 0.58 -24.68
C CYS A 566 40.14 0.98 -26.11
N VAL A 567 39.72 2.16 -26.54
CA VAL A 567 40.04 2.76 -27.85
C VAL A 567 40.88 4.02 -27.73
N GLY A 568 41.56 4.22 -26.60
CA GLY A 568 42.30 5.45 -26.27
C GLY A 568 41.58 6.37 -25.28
N ASN A 569 40.47 5.89 -24.70
CA ASN A 569 39.83 6.45 -23.52
C ASN A 569 40.70 6.24 -22.27
N VAL A 570 40.51 7.05 -21.23
CA VAL A 570 41.31 7.01 -19.99
C VAL A 570 40.43 7.19 -18.76
N HIS A 571 40.85 6.65 -17.60
CA HIS A 571 40.24 7.01 -16.32
C HIS A 571 40.89 8.28 -15.77
N GLY A 572 40.10 9.26 -15.41
CA GLY A 572 40.64 10.52 -14.89
C GLY A 572 40.69 11.63 -15.93
N LYS A 573 41.76 12.43 -15.90
CA LYS A 573 41.88 13.63 -16.73
C LYS A 573 42.65 13.30 -18.01
N TYR A 574 42.07 13.60 -19.17
CA TYR A 574 42.77 13.52 -20.45
C TYR A 574 44.03 14.40 -20.47
N PRO A 575 45.08 14.00 -21.22
CA PRO A 575 46.30 14.79 -21.38
C PRO A 575 46.01 16.16 -22.00
N ALA A 576 46.95 17.10 -21.89
CA ALA A 576 46.81 18.46 -22.43
C ALA A 576 46.58 18.51 -23.94
N SER A 577 46.93 17.44 -24.67
CA SER A 577 46.65 17.24 -26.09
C SER A 577 45.18 16.93 -26.40
N GLY A 578 44.34 16.70 -25.37
CA GLY A 578 42.95 16.28 -25.50
C GLY A 578 42.78 14.76 -25.67
N PRO A 579 41.52 14.28 -25.69
CA PRO A 579 41.20 12.87 -25.94
C PRO A 579 41.63 12.44 -27.35
N ASN A 580 42.24 11.26 -27.44
CA ASN A 580 42.71 10.69 -28.71
C ASN A 580 42.08 9.31 -28.93
N LEU A 581 40.77 9.29 -29.18
CA LEU A 581 40.03 8.05 -29.43
C LEU A 581 40.26 7.56 -30.86
N ARG A 582 40.62 6.28 -31.00
CA ARG A 582 40.71 5.55 -32.26
C ARG A 582 39.31 5.18 -32.76
N LEU A 583 38.63 6.15 -33.37
CA LEU A 583 37.27 5.98 -33.91
C LEU A 583 37.20 4.92 -35.02
N ASP A 584 38.30 4.70 -35.74
CA ASP A 584 38.44 3.62 -36.71
C ASP A 584 38.37 2.24 -36.02
N LEU A 585 39.08 2.06 -34.91
CA LEU A 585 38.99 0.85 -34.09
C LEU A 585 37.60 0.67 -33.47
N LEU A 586 37.00 1.76 -32.96
CA LEU A 586 35.64 1.73 -32.40
C LEU A 586 34.61 1.27 -33.45
N LYS A 587 34.77 1.72 -34.70
CA LYS A 587 33.93 1.29 -35.81
C LYS A 587 34.07 -0.21 -36.10
N ASP A 588 35.30 -0.74 -36.14
CA ASP A 588 35.55 -2.16 -36.37
C ASP A 588 34.94 -3.02 -35.24
N LEU A 589 35.05 -2.57 -33.99
CA LEU A 589 34.43 -3.21 -32.83
C LEU A 589 32.90 -3.12 -32.89
N TYR A 590 32.33 -2.03 -33.39
CA TYR A 590 30.89 -1.89 -33.57
C TYR A 590 30.35 -2.88 -34.61
N ASP A 591 31.01 -2.98 -35.76
CA ASP A 591 30.62 -3.93 -36.79
C ASP A 591 30.66 -5.38 -36.27
N LEU A 592 31.64 -5.71 -35.42
CA LEU A 592 31.72 -6.99 -34.73
C LEU A 592 30.55 -7.20 -33.76
N CYS A 593 30.36 -6.28 -32.81
CA CYS A 593 29.34 -6.36 -31.77
C CYS A 593 27.93 -6.39 -32.35
N LEU A 594 27.66 -5.60 -33.40
CA LEU A 594 26.39 -5.57 -34.10
C LEU A 594 26.04 -6.94 -34.72
N ARG A 595 27.02 -7.63 -35.33
CA ARG A 595 26.82 -8.99 -35.88
C ARG A 595 26.55 -10.04 -34.80
N LYS A 596 27.15 -9.86 -33.62
CA LYS A 596 27.06 -10.81 -32.50
C LYS A 596 25.90 -10.50 -31.54
N GLY A 597 25.24 -9.34 -31.68
CA GLY A 597 24.15 -8.92 -30.80
C GLY A 597 24.62 -8.40 -29.44
N VAL A 598 25.86 -7.91 -29.35
CA VAL A 598 26.48 -7.39 -28.12
C VAL A 598 26.46 -5.86 -28.13
N TYR A 599 26.26 -5.24 -26.97
CA TYR A 599 26.30 -3.77 -26.84
C TYR A 599 27.72 -3.26 -26.61
N LEU A 600 28.05 -2.08 -27.17
CA LEU A 600 29.32 -1.42 -26.89
C LEU A 600 29.22 -0.46 -25.71
N VAL A 601 30.24 -0.49 -24.87
CA VAL A 601 30.39 0.35 -23.68
C VAL A 601 31.71 1.10 -23.75
N LEU A 602 31.70 2.39 -23.42
CA LEU A 602 32.89 3.22 -23.34
C LEU A 602 33.10 3.73 -21.92
N HIS A 603 34.15 3.28 -21.26
CA HIS A 603 34.55 3.80 -19.95
C HIS A 603 35.38 5.08 -20.10
N GLY A 604 35.56 5.85 -19.02
CA GLY A 604 36.41 7.04 -19.09
C GLY A 604 35.83 8.17 -19.95
N ALA A 605 34.52 8.41 -19.85
CA ALA A 605 33.83 9.43 -20.65
C ALA A 605 33.95 10.85 -20.08
N SER A 606 34.48 11.01 -18.86
CA SER A 606 34.70 12.32 -18.23
C SER A 606 35.67 13.19 -19.04
N GLY A 607 35.24 14.39 -19.41
CA GLY A 607 36.03 15.36 -20.17
C GLY A 607 36.04 15.15 -21.68
N LEU A 608 35.21 14.23 -22.21
CA LEU A 608 34.98 14.12 -23.65
C LEU A 608 34.09 15.28 -24.13
N SER A 609 34.42 15.85 -25.28
CA SER A 609 33.58 16.89 -25.89
C SER A 609 32.27 16.30 -26.42
N LYS A 610 31.24 17.14 -26.52
CA LYS A 610 29.94 16.78 -27.12
C LYS A 610 30.10 16.10 -28.48
N ASP A 611 30.93 16.67 -29.35
CA ASP A 611 31.14 16.14 -30.71
C ASP A 611 31.71 14.72 -30.70
N ILE A 612 32.63 14.42 -29.77
CA ILE A 612 33.22 13.09 -29.63
C ILE A 612 32.20 12.10 -29.06
N ILE A 613 31.41 12.52 -28.08
CA ILE A 613 30.32 11.72 -27.51
C ILE A 613 29.30 11.36 -28.59
N GLU A 614 28.83 12.35 -29.37
CA GLU A 614 27.89 12.14 -30.47
C GLU A 614 28.47 11.18 -31.52
N GLU A 615 29.75 11.29 -31.83
CA GLU A 615 30.42 10.39 -32.78
C GLU A 615 30.53 8.95 -32.24
N CYS A 616 30.84 8.77 -30.96
CA CYS A 616 30.85 7.46 -30.31
C CYS A 616 29.46 6.80 -30.30
N ILE A 617 28.40 7.60 -30.09
CA ILE A 617 27.01 7.13 -30.15
C ILE A 617 26.65 6.66 -31.58
N LYS A 618 27.05 7.42 -32.62
CA LYS A 618 26.87 7.01 -34.03
C LYS A 618 27.62 5.72 -34.34
N LEU A 619 28.80 5.55 -33.75
CA LEU A 619 29.61 4.34 -33.81
C LEU A 619 29.18 3.26 -32.82
N GLY A 620 27.94 3.33 -32.32
CA GLY A 620 27.29 2.20 -31.67
C GLY A 620 27.52 2.06 -30.17
N VAL A 621 28.21 2.99 -29.51
CA VAL A 621 28.32 3.00 -28.04
C VAL A 621 26.96 3.28 -27.42
N ARG A 622 26.63 2.53 -26.36
CA ARG A 622 25.32 2.54 -25.69
C ARG A 622 25.39 2.75 -24.17
N LYS A 623 26.54 2.55 -23.53
CA LYS A 623 26.82 2.90 -22.11
C LYS A 623 28.12 3.71 -22.04
N PHE A 624 28.14 4.78 -21.23
CA PHE A 624 29.31 5.64 -21.01
C PHE A 624 29.59 5.81 -19.53
N ASN A 625 30.75 5.39 -19.01
CA ASN A 625 31.03 5.57 -17.58
C ASN A 625 31.64 6.97 -17.32
N VAL A 626 30.96 7.78 -16.50
CA VAL A 626 31.36 9.14 -16.10
C VAL A 626 31.50 9.19 -14.59
N ASN A 627 32.69 9.49 -14.08
CA ASN A 627 32.96 9.51 -12.63
C ASN A 627 33.89 10.66 -12.22
N THR A 628 34.96 10.89 -12.98
CA THR A 628 36.03 11.84 -12.60
C THR A 628 35.54 13.27 -12.40
N GLU A 629 34.66 13.77 -13.27
CA GLU A 629 34.15 15.14 -13.18
C GLU A 629 33.17 15.32 -12.01
N VAL A 630 32.39 14.27 -11.71
CA VAL A 630 31.51 14.23 -10.54
C VAL A 630 32.35 14.24 -9.26
N ARG A 631 33.38 13.38 -9.16
CA ARG A 631 34.32 13.35 -8.03
C ARG A 631 35.08 14.68 -7.89
N ARG A 632 35.45 15.33 -8.98
CA ARG A 632 36.13 16.64 -8.95
C ARG A 632 35.22 17.74 -8.43
N ALA A 633 33.99 17.83 -8.93
CA ALA A 633 33.01 18.81 -8.43
C ALA A 633 32.73 18.63 -6.93
N TYR A 634 32.71 17.38 -6.46
CA TYR A 634 32.68 17.07 -5.03
C TYR A 634 33.93 17.62 -4.31
N MET A 635 35.13 17.24 -4.72
CA MET A 635 36.37 17.65 -4.04
C MET A 635 36.60 19.18 -4.08
N ASP A 636 36.25 19.85 -5.18
CA ASP A 636 36.37 21.30 -5.31
C ASP A 636 35.42 22.04 -4.37
N SER A 637 34.23 21.47 -4.12
CA SER A 637 33.28 22.01 -3.14
C SER A 637 33.81 21.94 -1.70
N LEU A 638 34.72 20.99 -1.41
CA LEU A 638 35.34 20.84 -0.09
C LEU A 638 36.50 21.82 0.14
N ALA A 639 37.07 22.42 -0.90
CA ALA A 639 38.25 23.29 -0.81
C ALA A 639 37.96 24.72 -0.31
N ASN A 640 36.69 25.15 -0.23
CA ASN A 640 36.27 26.49 0.22
C ASN A 640 35.62 26.45 1.61
N THR A 641 36.43 26.24 2.65
CA THR A 641 35.93 26.06 4.03
C THR A 641 35.77 27.38 4.80
N GLN A 642 34.54 27.91 4.85
CA GLN A 642 34.08 28.81 5.91
C GLN A 642 32.66 28.49 6.40
N LYS A 643 32.14 27.28 6.18
CA LYS A 643 30.77 26.91 6.54
C LYS A 643 30.68 25.57 7.28
N ASP A 644 29.58 25.46 8.03
CA ASP A 644 29.16 24.29 8.79
C ASP A 644 28.97 23.03 7.91
N LEU A 645 29.11 21.84 8.51
CA LEU A 645 29.17 20.55 7.81
C LEU A 645 27.96 20.32 6.89
N VAL A 646 26.76 20.68 7.35
CA VAL A 646 25.52 20.55 6.57
C VAL A 646 25.58 21.37 5.28
N HIS A 647 26.15 22.57 5.33
CA HIS A 647 26.29 23.46 4.18
C HIS A 647 27.38 22.99 3.22
N VAL A 648 28.46 22.39 3.73
CA VAL A 648 29.49 21.74 2.91
C VAL A 648 28.88 20.56 2.13
N MET A 649 28.10 19.72 2.80
CA MET A 649 27.41 18.59 2.18
C MET A 649 26.40 19.03 1.11
N GLN A 650 25.62 20.08 1.37
CA GLN A 650 24.67 20.61 0.40
C GLN A 650 25.38 21.24 -0.81
N SER A 651 26.46 22.00 -0.58
CA SER A 651 27.28 22.57 -1.65
C SER A 651 27.92 21.49 -2.53
N ALA A 652 28.38 20.39 -1.93
CA ALA A 652 28.95 19.26 -2.66
C ALA A 652 27.92 18.55 -3.54
N LYS A 653 26.71 18.33 -3.02
CA LYS A 653 25.59 17.78 -3.78
C LYS A 653 25.20 18.65 -4.96
N GLU A 654 25.09 19.96 -4.74
CA GLU A 654 24.73 20.91 -5.80
C GLU A 654 25.79 20.98 -6.90
N ALA A 655 27.07 20.94 -6.52
CA ALA A 655 28.19 20.91 -7.47
C ALA A 655 28.18 19.62 -8.33
N MET A 656 28.02 18.44 -7.70
CA MET A 656 27.89 17.18 -8.43
C MET A 656 26.65 17.16 -9.35
N LYS A 657 25.51 17.65 -8.85
CA LYS A 657 24.26 17.71 -9.61
C LYS A 657 24.36 18.57 -10.86
N ALA A 658 25.09 19.69 -10.80
CA ALA A 658 25.30 20.56 -11.94
C ALA A 658 26.04 19.83 -13.08
N VAL A 659 27.13 19.13 -12.76
CA VAL A 659 27.90 18.31 -13.72
C VAL A 659 27.01 17.24 -14.36
N VAL A 660 26.29 16.48 -13.53
CA VAL A 660 25.42 15.38 -14.02
C VAL A 660 24.27 15.90 -14.90
N ALA A 661 23.71 17.08 -14.60
CA ALA A 661 22.64 17.67 -15.39
C ALA A 661 23.13 18.18 -16.76
N GLU A 662 24.34 18.74 -16.80
CA GLU A 662 25.00 19.15 -18.04
C GLU A 662 25.25 17.94 -18.95
N ASP A 663 25.84 16.88 -18.40
CA ASP A 663 26.05 15.62 -19.12
C ASP A 663 24.73 15.05 -19.63
N ALA A 664 23.74 14.83 -18.77
CA ALA A 664 22.43 14.27 -19.12
C ALA A 664 21.75 14.99 -20.30
N THR A 665 21.88 16.32 -20.37
CA THR A 665 21.31 17.14 -21.46
C THR A 665 22.02 16.89 -22.79
N LEU A 666 23.33 16.62 -22.78
CA LEU A 666 24.09 16.27 -23.98
C LEU A 666 23.60 14.94 -24.57
N TRP A 667 23.39 13.91 -23.73
CA TRP A 667 22.95 12.58 -24.16
C TRP A 667 21.51 12.52 -24.69
N LEU A 668 20.59 13.34 -24.15
CA LEU A 668 19.17 13.36 -24.53
C LEU A 668 18.89 14.09 -25.85
N SER A 669 19.76 15.02 -26.27
CA SER A 669 19.55 15.83 -27.48
C SER A 669 19.52 15.01 -28.80
N TRP A 670 20.01 13.77 -28.78
CA TRP A 670 20.17 12.90 -29.95
C TRP A 670 18.92 12.09 -30.33
N GLU A 671 18.03 11.80 -29.37
CA GLU A 671 16.82 10.97 -29.60
C GLU A 671 15.84 11.60 -30.61
N SER A 672 15.91 12.93 -30.79
CA SER A 672 15.05 13.72 -31.68
C SER A 672 15.30 13.54 -33.18
N THR A 673 16.33 12.78 -33.61
CA THR A 673 16.73 12.65 -35.03
C THR A 673 16.59 11.25 -35.64
N LEU A 674 16.23 10.21 -34.87
CA LEU A 674 16.07 8.85 -35.38
C LEU A 674 14.69 8.60 -35.98
N THR A 675 14.56 8.84 -37.28
CA THR A 675 13.43 8.35 -38.10
C THR A 675 13.90 7.19 -38.98
N THR A 676 13.87 5.95 -38.48
CA THR A 676 13.79 4.76 -39.36
C THR A 676 13.21 3.55 -38.61
N PRO A 677 12.30 2.77 -39.23
CA PRO A 677 11.55 1.73 -38.54
C PRO A 677 12.05 0.33 -38.93
N THR A 678 12.89 -0.33 -38.15
CA THR A 678 13.03 -1.80 -38.13
C THR A 678 14.02 -2.26 -37.06
N VAL A 679 13.51 -2.64 -35.89
CA VAL A 679 13.71 -3.92 -35.15
C VAL A 679 13.00 -3.71 -33.82
N LYS A 680 11.80 -4.27 -33.66
CA LYS A 680 11.08 -4.25 -32.37
C LYS A 680 11.74 -5.25 -31.43
N SER A 681 12.63 -4.76 -30.56
CA SER A 681 13.12 -5.45 -29.37
C SER A 681 12.72 -4.64 -28.12
N PRO A 682 12.26 -5.27 -27.02
CA PRO A 682 11.85 -4.59 -25.79
C PRO A 682 12.97 -3.76 -25.10
N VAL A 683 14.21 -3.87 -25.57
CA VAL A 683 15.41 -3.30 -24.92
C VAL A 683 15.76 -1.89 -25.40
N GLN A 684 15.24 -1.42 -26.54
CA GLN A 684 15.55 -0.07 -27.03
C GLN A 684 15.03 1.06 -26.13
N SER A 685 13.99 0.80 -25.33
CA SER A 685 13.49 1.74 -24.31
C SER A 685 14.20 1.61 -22.96
N LEU A 686 15.14 0.66 -22.83
CA LEU A 686 15.82 0.30 -21.58
C LEU A 686 17.17 1.03 -21.43
N VAL A 687 17.77 1.59 -22.47
CA VAL A 687 19.17 2.05 -22.37
C VAL A 687 19.30 3.55 -22.07
N CYS A 688 18.47 4.42 -22.65
CA CYS A 688 18.60 5.88 -22.47
C CYS A 688 18.06 6.39 -21.12
N SER A 689 17.07 5.71 -20.57
CA SER A 689 16.36 6.10 -19.34
C SER A 689 17.09 5.72 -18.05
N HIS A 690 17.94 4.69 -18.15
CA HIS A 690 18.60 4.06 -17.00
C HIS A 690 19.87 4.80 -16.55
N PHE A 691 20.46 5.63 -17.42
CA PHE A 691 21.66 6.40 -17.09
C PHE A 691 21.41 7.54 -16.08
N SER A 692 20.25 8.20 -16.19
CA SER A 692 19.88 9.32 -15.31
C SER A 692 19.50 8.86 -13.89
N LEU A 693 19.02 7.63 -13.74
CA LEU A 693 18.53 7.10 -12.46
C LEU A 693 19.66 6.47 -11.62
N LEU A 694 20.60 5.74 -12.23
CA LEU A 694 21.66 5.04 -11.49
C LEU A 694 22.70 6.01 -10.89
N LEU A 695 23.03 7.09 -11.62
CA LEU A 695 24.01 8.10 -11.18
C LEU A 695 23.50 9.01 -10.04
N ARG A 696 22.20 9.06 -9.79
CA ARG A 696 21.65 9.72 -8.58
C ARG A 696 21.81 8.87 -7.32
N TYR A 697 21.92 7.55 -7.45
CA TYR A 697 22.04 6.64 -6.30
C TYR A 697 23.50 6.31 -5.93
N THR A 698 24.45 6.34 -6.87
CA THR A 698 25.87 6.10 -6.57
C THR A 698 26.53 7.24 -5.79
N ALA A 699 26.05 8.49 -5.92
CA ALA A 699 26.50 9.61 -5.11
C ALA A 699 26.09 9.51 -3.62
N ASP A 700 25.09 8.68 -3.28
CA ASP A 700 24.62 8.48 -1.90
C ASP A 700 25.29 7.26 -1.20
N ILE A 701 26.08 6.45 -1.91
CA ILE A 701 26.65 5.19 -1.38
C ILE A 701 28.13 5.31 -0.96
N LEU A 702 28.88 6.31 -1.46
CA LEU A 702 30.24 6.59 -0.99
C LEU A 702 30.22 7.47 0.26
N TYR A 703 30.54 6.85 1.40
CA TYR A 703 30.93 7.42 2.71
C TYR A 703 29.86 7.44 3.82
N ILE A 704 29.83 6.36 4.62
CA ILE A 704 29.46 6.43 6.05
C ILE A 704 30.57 5.77 6.87
N GLY A 705 31.56 6.57 7.28
CA GLY A 705 32.50 6.26 8.36
C GLY A 705 32.33 7.24 9.52
N THR A 706 31.66 6.81 10.60
CA THR A 706 31.56 7.42 11.96
C THR A 706 30.90 8.82 12.06
N THR A 707 29.96 9.20 12.95
CA THR A 707 29.34 8.69 14.19
C THR A 707 27.82 9.03 14.21
N PHE A 708 27.05 8.30 15.01
CA PHE A 708 25.58 8.12 15.02
C PHE A 708 24.67 9.36 15.26
N VAL A 709 25.17 10.61 15.22
CA VAL A 709 24.39 11.81 15.60
C VAL A 709 23.89 12.64 14.40
N ASP A 710 24.57 12.58 13.24
CA ASP A 710 24.28 13.51 12.12
C ASP A 710 23.41 12.93 10.99
N LEU A 711 22.92 11.69 11.15
CA LEU A 711 22.02 11.02 10.19
C LEU A 711 20.59 11.61 10.19
N VAL A 712 20.27 12.46 11.17
CA VAL A 712 18.93 13.04 11.36
C VAL A 712 18.75 14.37 10.63
N GLU A 713 19.82 15.13 10.39
CA GLU A 713 19.74 16.42 9.68
C GLU A 713 19.81 16.25 8.15
N TYR A 714 20.47 15.20 7.64
CA TYR A 714 20.57 14.93 6.19
C TYR A 714 19.23 14.55 5.51
N PHE A 715 18.22 14.11 6.29
CA PHE A 715 16.87 13.83 5.77
C PHE A 715 16.01 15.08 5.51
N HIS A 716 16.43 16.25 5.99
CA HIS A 716 15.62 17.47 5.89
C HIS A 716 15.70 18.18 4.52
N GLU A 717 16.77 18.02 3.74
CA GLU A 717 16.92 18.71 2.44
C GLU A 717 16.62 17.86 1.19
N LEU A 718 16.54 16.53 1.33
CA LEU A 718 15.84 15.66 0.36
C LEU A 718 14.38 16.11 0.13
N SER A 719 13.85 16.92 1.04
CA SER A 719 12.45 17.32 1.08
C SER A 719 11.99 18.12 -0.15
N ALA A 720 12.75 19.01 -0.79
CA ALA A 720 12.12 19.92 -1.78
C ALA A 720 11.76 19.27 -3.14
N VAL A 721 12.62 18.40 -3.67
CA VAL A 721 12.37 17.71 -4.95
C VAL A 721 11.82 16.30 -4.70
N ALA A 722 12.26 15.61 -3.65
CA ALA A 722 11.64 14.34 -3.28
C ALA A 722 10.22 14.55 -2.72
N LEU A 723 9.83 15.67 -2.08
CA LEU A 723 8.40 15.86 -1.68
C LEU A 723 7.46 16.12 -2.86
N ARG A 724 7.96 16.49 -4.04
CA ARG A 724 7.10 16.53 -5.25
C ARG A 724 6.87 15.13 -5.82
N VAL A 725 7.84 14.22 -5.68
CA VAL A 725 7.78 12.85 -6.22
C VAL A 725 7.26 11.82 -5.19
N LEU A 726 7.52 11.99 -3.90
CA LEU A 726 7.13 11.10 -2.78
C LEU A 726 5.66 11.24 -2.37
N ARG A 727 4.86 12.04 -3.09
CA ARG A 727 3.39 11.94 -3.00
C ARG A 727 2.83 10.73 -3.76
N TYR A 728 3.68 10.03 -4.51
CA TYR A 728 3.28 8.93 -5.40
C TYR A 728 4.10 7.67 -5.07
N ILE A 729 3.41 6.55 -4.85
CA ILE A 729 4.02 5.31 -4.35
C ILE A 729 4.93 4.71 -5.44
N SER A 730 6.24 4.64 -5.18
CA SER A 730 7.16 3.76 -5.92
C SER A 730 7.12 2.36 -5.32
N VAL A 731 6.88 1.34 -6.13
CA VAL A 731 7.01 -0.07 -5.71
C VAL A 731 8.44 -0.50 -5.99
N ILE A 732 9.31 -0.40 -4.98
CA ILE A 732 10.64 -1.00 -4.98
C ILE A 732 10.46 -2.50 -4.74
N SER A 733 11.01 -3.34 -5.62
CA SER A 733 10.84 -4.79 -5.53
C SER A 733 11.62 -5.36 -4.33
N SER A 734 11.16 -6.50 -3.78
CA SER A 734 11.84 -7.16 -2.65
C SER A 734 13.30 -7.55 -2.93
N SER A 735 13.68 -7.67 -4.21
CA SER A 735 15.04 -7.94 -4.67
C SER A 735 15.93 -6.69 -4.54
N GLN A 736 15.40 -5.50 -4.86
CA GLN A 736 16.09 -4.21 -4.72
C GLN A 736 16.36 -3.83 -3.25
N ILE A 737 15.45 -4.18 -2.34
CA ILE A 737 15.63 -3.97 -0.89
C ILE A 737 16.80 -4.81 -0.35
N LYS A 738 16.99 -6.03 -0.86
CA LYS A 738 18.12 -6.90 -0.48
C LYS A 738 19.46 -6.34 -0.99
N SER A 739 19.51 -5.83 -2.21
CA SER A 739 20.71 -5.20 -2.78
C SER A 739 21.14 -3.96 -1.99
N ALA A 740 20.18 -3.12 -1.57
CA ALA A 740 20.45 -1.96 -0.72
C ALA A 740 20.97 -2.34 0.70
N LEU A 741 20.50 -3.46 1.26
CA LEU A 741 20.95 -3.97 2.56
C LEU A 741 22.35 -4.59 2.51
N PHE A 742 22.76 -5.17 1.37
CA PHE A 742 24.11 -5.72 1.18
C PHE A 742 25.16 -4.62 0.97
N LEU A 743 24.85 -3.59 0.18
CA LEU A 743 25.72 -2.40 0.03
C LEU A 743 26.01 -1.76 1.40
N ARG A 744 25.01 -1.73 2.29
CA ARG A 744 25.17 -1.30 3.68
C ARG A 744 26.10 -2.20 4.52
N GLN A 745 26.15 -3.50 4.24
CA GLN A 745 27.01 -4.46 4.94
C GLN A 745 28.49 -4.34 4.51
N GLN A 746 28.75 -4.13 3.21
CA GLN A 746 30.09 -3.91 2.65
C GLN A 746 30.71 -2.58 3.12
N ILE A 747 29.90 -1.51 3.23
CA ILE A 747 30.34 -0.22 3.80
C ILE A 747 30.79 -0.37 5.27
N HIS A 748 30.24 -1.33 6.02
CA HIS A 748 30.63 -1.61 7.40
C HIS A 748 31.87 -2.50 7.56
N SER A 749 32.31 -3.22 6.51
CA SER A 749 33.55 -3.99 6.54
C SER A 749 34.79 -3.19 6.10
N CYS A 750 34.60 -2.05 5.44
CA CYS A 750 35.66 -1.12 5.05
C CYS A 750 35.88 0.07 6.01
N SER A 751 35.05 0.20 7.06
CA SER A 751 35.24 1.13 8.20
C SER A 751 35.82 0.39 9.39
#